data_AF-A0A929AL92-F1
#
_entry.id   AF-A0A929AL92-F1
#
_cell.length_a   1.000
_cell.length_b   1.000
_cell.length_c   1.000
_cell.angle_alpha   90.00
_cell.angle_beta   90.00
_cell.angle_gamma   90.00
#
_symmetry.space_group_name_H-M   'P 1'
#
loop_
_entity.id
_entity.type
_entity.pdbx_description
1 polymer ?
#
loop_
_entity_poly.entity_id
_entity_poly.type
_entity_poly.pdbx_seq_one_letter_code
_entity_poly.pdbx_strand_id
1 'polypeptide(L)'
;MKFVRYFPKLLIKLVLLFLLLLISTPALAATTQPERTPLTLELLQERINSPIQSEGVSTINLRQFVIDLTSENAEFRDQFYLELQTKINRSKTPLGIDLSQSLIQGEFTTSKLGLPTPLSKAALPPLLTPTEQEQLQRDTRFLTEASDKIPSVTVFRGVLKLNQARLTGAVNFADTFFLQRVEASDTVFVQEVNGSGSSFGRPIDFSSATFGRDTNFSGSTFFGNAGLTQVEFRGTANFTGSTFYETANFSRAEFSQLANFTRIQWVQDADFSQVKWHDRSLFSKSRFNQSLLLTEATFEKSATFRGSQFRQPVLMRDVSLLDQVDFSNTRFVPDAYLNVAGMTFDSDQAKVFGEAGQIGRVLSVPRLEGNEDVLRNLVRNFREQEQITDANRIEYTTERLRREQLWGRLVARLLQVMSQEEINTVSSNWVLDTLHWMGLSLLLLLSADGTSFGLVFGVGTIAIAYFGLLFWLLDRWRRRYPKPILPRYLETVCMVGSGAAVTFGGAIAIFRTSTQPWLTLLCLGGILLPVPLLLVGRLYRQGRYHDMLDVTYFVEDGGMRQLRLLIGRLPVMPRFGFFRDRYMPILWDRRWNWLNYYDFSFNNLLKFGFNDIRLRDLHVPGILTTLAWYQWSLGILYIALLLWTLSRTIPGLNLLIYLK
;
A
#
# COMPACT_ATOMS: atom_id res chain seq x y z
N MET A 1 25.37 39.14 38.68
CA MET A 1 26.37 38.34 37.94
C MET A 1 25.70 37.23 37.09
N LYS A 2 24.74 37.58 36.22
CA LYS A 2 24.05 36.66 35.27
C LYS A 2 23.91 37.24 33.85
N PHE A 3 24.57 38.36 33.56
CA PHE A 3 24.46 39.05 32.26
C PHE A 3 25.61 38.75 31.28
N VAL A 4 26.69 38.12 31.73
CA VAL A 4 27.90 37.89 30.90
C VAL A 4 27.81 36.60 30.06
N ARG A 5 26.87 35.69 30.35
CA ARG A 5 26.76 34.39 29.65
C ARG A 5 25.85 34.37 28.41
N TYR A 6 25.04 35.41 28.21
CA TYR A 6 24.11 35.50 27.05
C TYR A 6 24.60 36.44 25.94
N PHE A 7 25.56 37.33 26.25
CA PHE A 7 26.09 38.30 25.29
C PHE A 7 26.71 37.66 24.03
N PRO A 8 27.52 36.57 24.09
CA PRO A 8 28.10 36.00 22.87
C PRO A 8 27.04 35.32 21.99
N LYS A 9 25.99 34.72 22.58
CA LYS A 9 24.91 34.07 21.80
C LYS A 9 23.98 35.10 21.15
N LEU A 10 23.77 36.25 21.80
CA LEU A 10 23.01 37.36 21.22
C LEU A 10 23.81 38.05 20.11
N LEU A 11 25.13 38.24 20.32
CA LEU A 11 26.02 38.82 19.31
C LEU A 11 26.14 37.90 18.09
N ILE A 12 26.26 36.58 18.27
CA ILE A 12 26.28 35.61 17.16
C ILE A 12 24.95 35.64 16.40
N LYS A 13 23.80 35.72 17.10
CA LYS A 13 22.49 35.84 16.44
C LYS A 13 22.32 37.18 15.70
N LEU A 14 22.84 38.28 16.24
CA LEU A 14 22.83 39.59 15.58
C LEU A 14 23.79 39.65 14.40
N VAL A 15 24.96 39.01 14.48
CA VAL A 15 25.91 38.90 13.38
C VAL A 15 25.38 37.96 12.30
N LEU A 16 24.69 36.87 12.64
CA LEU A 16 23.97 36.03 11.68
C LEU A 16 22.79 36.77 11.04
N LEU A 17 22.03 37.55 11.81
CA LEU A 17 20.93 38.37 11.29
C LEU A 17 21.46 39.48 10.37
N PHE A 18 22.60 40.08 10.72
CA PHE A 18 23.28 41.10 9.92
C PHE A 18 23.94 40.49 8.67
N LEU A 19 24.49 39.28 8.75
CA LEU A 19 24.94 38.49 7.59
C LEU A 19 23.76 38.07 6.70
N LEU A 20 22.60 37.73 7.27
CA LEU A 20 21.35 37.47 6.54
C LEU A 20 20.77 38.74 5.89
N LEU A 21 20.99 39.92 6.48
CA LEU A 21 20.65 41.23 5.92
C LEU A 21 21.68 41.73 4.89
N LEU A 22 22.93 41.24 4.95
CA LEU A 22 24.00 41.48 3.98
C LEU A 22 24.02 40.48 2.82
N ILE A 23 23.22 39.42 2.88
CA ILE A 23 22.74 38.73 1.67
C ILE A 23 21.75 39.70 1.05
N SER A 24 22.28 40.68 0.33
CA SER A 24 21.56 41.45 -0.66
C SER A 24 20.70 40.46 -1.44
N THR A 25 19.39 40.59 -1.29
CA THR A 25 18.45 40.14 -2.31
C THR A 25 19.05 40.56 -3.65
N PRO A 26 19.17 39.68 -4.66
CA PRO A 26 19.37 40.17 -5.99
C PRO A 26 18.13 41.03 -6.29
N ALA A 27 18.28 42.34 -6.11
CA ALA A 27 17.45 43.34 -6.73
C ALA A 27 17.26 42.87 -8.16
N LEU A 28 16.00 42.80 -8.59
CA LEU A 28 15.55 42.46 -9.93
C LEU A 28 16.73 42.40 -10.90
N ALA A 29 17.24 41.20 -11.15
CA ALA A 29 17.93 40.96 -12.39
C ALA A 29 16.84 41.24 -13.44
N ALA A 30 16.79 42.48 -13.92
CA ALA A 30 16.26 42.79 -15.22
C ALA A 30 17.01 41.83 -16.12
N THR A 31 16.36 40.73 -16.47
CA THR A 31 16.82 39.84 -17.51
C THR A 31 17.08 40.76 -18.68
N THR A 32 18.35 40.90 -19.06
CA THR A 32 18.73 41.46 -20.34
C THR A 32 17.90 40.68 -21.36
N GLN A 33 16.79 41.27 -21.80
CA GLN A 33 15.95 40.65 -22.79
C GLN A 33 16.87 40.43 -23.99
N PRO A 34 16.93 39.20 -24.54
CA PRO A 34 17.74 38.96 -25.73
C PRO A 34 17.35 40.01 -26.76
N GLU A 35 18.35 40.63 -27.38
CA GLU A 35 18.14 41.64 -28.42
C GLU A 35 17.40 40.95 -29.57
N ARG A 36 16.08 41.14 -29.64
CA ARG A 36 15.20 40.50 -30.62
C ARG A 36 14.84 41.51 -31.69
N THR A 37 14.93 41.10 -32.94
CA THR A 37 14.55 41.93 -34.08
C THR A 37 13.03 41.85 -34.30
N PRO A 38 12.33 42.96 -34.56
CA PRO A 38 10.93 42.89 -35.00
C PRO A 38 10.82 42.20 -36.35
N LEU A 39 9.86 41.28 -36.49
CA LEU A 39 9.59 40.61 -37.76
C LEU A 39 8.75 41.53 -38.65
N THR A 40 9.34 42.05 -39.73
CA THR A 40 8.61 42.79 -40.76
C THR A 40 8.03 41.83 -41.81
N LEU A 41 7.05 42.29 -42.60
CA LEU A 41 6.48 41.49 -43.69
C LEU A 41 7.53 41.07 -44.74
N GLU A 42 8.46 41.98 -45.06
CA GLU A 42 9.56 41.72 -46.00
C GLU A 42 10.48 40.60 -45.50
N LEU A 43 10.88 40.66 -44.22
CA LEU A 43 11.67 39.60 -43.59
C LEU A 43 10.91 38.29 -43.53
N LEU A 44 9.60 38.31 -43.22
CA LEU A 44 8.77 37.10 -43.24
C LEU A 44 8.78 36.45 -44.63
N GLN A 45 8.53 37.24 -45.69
CA GLN A 45 8.51 36.75 -47.07
C GLN A 45 9.89 36.22 -47.51
N GLU A 46 10.98 36.87 -47.10
CA GLU A 46 12.34 36.37 -47.30
C GLU A 46 12.51 34.99 -46.67
N ARG A 47 12.19 34.84 -45.38
CA ARG A 47 12.33 33.57 -44.64
C ARG A 47 11.44 32.46 -45.19
N ILE A 48 10.23 32.79 -45.65
CA ILE A 48 9.30 31.86 -46.30
C ILE A 48 9.86 31.34 -47.63
N ASN A 49 10.61 32.17 -48.36
CA ASN A 49 11.18 31.83 -49.66
C ASN A 49 12.56 31.16 -49.57
N SER A 50 13.25 31.29 -48.43
CA SER A 50 14.54 30.62 -48.16
C SER A 50 14.48 29.70 -46.92
N PRO A 51 13.69 28.61 -46.92
CA PRO A 51 13.65 27.68 -45.80
C PRO A 51 15.00 26.96 -45.63
N ILE A 52 15.38 26.72 -44.38
CA ILE A 52 16.63 26.03 -44.03
C ILE A 52 16.40 24.53 -43.83
N GLN A 53 17.44 23.73 -44.01
CA GLN A 53 17.42 22.33 -43.60
C GLN A 53 17.79 22.24 -42.12
N SER A 54 16.83 21.87 -41.27
CA SER A 54 17.05 21.60 -39.84
C SER A 54 16.76 20.13 -39.59
N GLU A 55 17.78 19.36 -39.20
CA GLU A 55 17.66 17.93 -38.89
C GLU A 55 16.99 17.10 -40.01
N GLY A 56 17.30 17.44 -41.26
CA GLY A 56 16.75 16.75 -42.45
C GLY A 56 15.33 17.16 -42.84
N VAL A 57 14.76 18.19 -42.20
CA VAL A 57 13.43 18.74 -42.54
C VAL A 57 13.55 20.20 -42.97
N SER A 58 12.90 20.55 -44.08
CA SER A 58 12.79 21.92 -44.55
C SER A 58 11.97 22.74 -43.55
N THR A 59 12.53 23.84 -43.04
CA THR A 59 11.96 24.60 -41.93
C THR A 59 12.07 26.10 -42.19
N ILE A 60 10.98 26.84 -42.01
CA ILE A 60 10.98 28.31 -42.03
C ILE A 60 11.58 28.79 -40.72
N ASN A 61 12.73 29.47 -40.80
CA ASN A 61 13.45 29.96 -39.63
C ASN A 61 12.95 31.36 -39.22
N LEU A 62 12.19 31.41 -38.13
CA LEU A 62 11.67 32.62 -37.48
C LEU A 62 12.18 32.73 -36.03
N ARG A 63 13.41 32.28 -35.77
CA ARG A 63 14.06 32.37 -34.46
C ARG A 63 14.45 33.79 -34.08
N GLN A 64 14.44 34.08 -32.77
CA GLN A 64 14.91 35.34 -32.18
C GLN A 64 14.18 36.61 -32.65
N PHE A 65 12.96 36.47 -33.17
CA PHE A 65 12.14 37.61 -33.61
C PHE A 65 11.15 38.06 -32.53
N VAL A 66 10.73 39.32 -32.59
CA VAL A 66 9.47 39.80 -32.01
C VAL A 66 8.39 39.72 -33.09
N ILE A 67 7.37 38.90 -32.85
CA ILE A 67 6.26 38.65 -33.77
C ILE A 67 4.99 39.21 -33.13
N ASP A 68 4.51 40.33 -33.66
CA ASP A 68 3.36 41.04 -33.13
C ASP A 68 2.05 40.61 -33.82
N LEU A 69 1.33 39.68 -33.20
CA LEU A 69 0.03 39.17 -33.65
C LEU A 69 -1.14 39.80 -32.85
N THR A 70 -0.91 40.96 -32.20
CA THR A 70 -1.95 41.64 -31.43
C THR A 70 -3.06 42.18 -32.33
N SER A 71 -4.20 42.55 -31.74
CA SER A 71 -5.29 43.19 -32.47
C SER A 71 -4.92 44.58 -33.01
N GLU A 72 -3.96 45.25 -32.39
CA GLU A 72 -3.44 46.56 -32.80
C GLU A 72 -2.69 46.48 -34.13
N ASN A 73 -2.06 45.32 -34.41
CA ASN A 73 -1.33 45.05 -35.64
C ASN A 73 -2.04 44.00 -36.52
N ALA A 74 -3.36 44.18 -36.72
CA ALA A 74 -4.21 43.23 -37.43
C ALA A 74 -3.76 42.97 -38.88
N GLU A 75 -3.27 44.00 -39.58
CA GLU A 75 -2.80 43.87 -40.96
C GLU A 75 -1.60 42.91 -41.07
N PHE A 76 -0.55 43.12 -40.26
CA PHE A 76 0.60 42.21 -40.24
C PHE A 76 0.19 40.82 -39.77
N ARG A 77 -0.64 40.69 -38.73
CA ARG A 77 -1.12 39.41 -38.22
C ARG A 77 -1.82 38.60 -39.32
N ASP A 78 -2.72 39.23 -40.07
CA ASP A 78 -3.51 38.53 -41.08
C ASP A 78 -2.63 38.13 -42.28
N GLN A 79 -1.68 38.98 -42.68
CA GLN A 79 -0.65 38.64 -43.66
C GLN A 79 0.28 37.52 -43.19
N PHE A 80 0.68 37.54 -41.91
CA PHE A 80 1.52 36.51 -41.30
C PHE A 80 0.89 35.12 -41.42
N TYR A 81 -0.39 35.00 -41.05
CA TYR A 81 -1.12 33.75 -41.19
C TYR A 81 -1.31 33.36 -42.66
N LEU A 82 -1.70 34.30 -43.53
CA LEU A 82 -1.97 34.03 -44.93
C LEU A 82 -0.73 33.52 -45.69
N GLU A 83 0.42 34.18 -45.52
CA GLU A 83 1.67 33.83 -46.19
C GLU A 83 2.19 32.46 -45.73
N LEU A 84 2.20 32.22 -44.41
CA LEU A 84 2.62 30.92 -43.85
C LEU A 84 1.67 29.80 -44.27
N GLN A 85 0.36 29.99 -44.12
CA GLN A 85 -0.63 29.00 -44.52
C GLN A 85 -0.51 28.65 -46.00
N THR A 86 -0.38 29.67 -46.86
CA THR A 86 -0.23 29.49 -48.30
C THR A 86 1.01 28.68 -48.64
N LYS A 87 2.15 28.97 -48.02
CA LYS A 87 3.40 28.23 -48.26
C LYS A 87 3.32 26.79 -47.75
N ILE A 88 2.87 26.60 -46.50
CA ILE A 88 2.82 25.30 -45.82
C ILE A 88 1.84 24.36 -46.53
N ASN A 89 0.65 24.84 -46.88
CA ASN A 89 -0.40 24.01 -47.47
C ASN A 89 -0.24 23.79 -48.98
N ARG A 90 0.66 24.51 -49.66
CA ARG A 90 0.98 24.25 -51.09
C ARG A 90 2.27 23.44 -51.29
N SER A 91 3.11 23.33 -50.26
CA SER A 91 4.37 22.61 -50.37
C SER A 91 4.15 21.09 -50.47
N LYS A 92 4.74 20.46 -51.49
CA LYS A 92 4.72 19.00 -51.65
C LYS A 92 5.44 18.30 -50.48
N THR A 93 6.57 18.86 -50.07
CA THR A 93 7.33 18.41 -48.90
C THR A 93 6.82 19.12 -47.64
N PRO A 94 6.69 18.42 -46.50
CA PRO A 94 6.30 19.04 -45.24
C PRO A 94 7.29 20.15 -44.86
N LEU A 95 6.74 21.32 -44.51
CA LEU A 95 7.50 22.51 -44.15
C LEU A 95 7.28 22.82 -42.67
N GLY A 96 8.35 22.75 -41.87
CA GLY A 96 8.30 23.12 -40.45
C GLY A 96 8.35 24.62 -40.22
N ILE A 97 8.05 25.05 -38.99
CA ILE A 97 8.22 26.42 -38.52
C ILE A 97 9.08 26.39 -37.25
N ASP A 98 10.11 27.22 -37.22
CA ASP A 98 10.97 27.39 -36.06
C ASP A 98 10.83 28.79 -35.48
N LEU A 99 10.16 28.88 -34.34
CA LEU A 99 9.89 30.09 -33.55
C LEU A 99 10.73 30.12 -32.27
N SER A 100 11.79 29.32 -32.20
CA SER A 100 12.62 29.21 -30.99
C SER A 100 13.24 30.56 -30.60
N GLN A 101 13.31 30.84 -29.29
CA GLN A 101 13.85 32.08 -28.72
C GLN A 101 13.08 33.37 -29.07
N SER A 102 11.96 33.26 -29.79
CA SER A 102 11.15 34.41 -30.22
C SER A 102 10.17 34.90 -29.15
N LEU A 103 9.75 36.16 -29.26
CA LEU A 103 8.66 36.76 -28.50
C LEU A 103 7.43 36.85 -29.40
N ILE A 104 6.37 36.12 -29.07
CA ILE A 104 5.12 36.14 -29.81
C ILE A 104 4.09 36.92 -29.00
N GLN A 105 3.60 38.01 -29.56
CA GLN A 105 2.58 38.87 -28.97
C GLN A 105 1.23 38.61 -29.61
N GLY A 106 0.15 38.68 -28.84
CA GLY A 106 -1.18 38.32 -29.33
C GLY A 106 -1.47 36.81 -29.38
N GLU A 107 -2.65 36.46 -29.87
CA GLU A 107 -3.12 35.07 -29.92
C GLU A 107 -2.39 34.28 -31.01
N PHE A 108 -1.90 33.08 -30.68
CA PHE A 108 -1.30 32.16 -31.63
C PHE A 108 -2.21 30.96 -31.90
N THR A 109 -2.83 30.94 -33.08
CA THR A 109 -3.80 29.91 -33.49
C THR A 109 -3.24 28.99 -34.59
N THR A 110 -3.11 27.67 -34.35
CA THR A 110 -2.59 26.73 -35.37
C THR A 110 -3.62 26.35 -36.43
N SER A 111 -4.92 26.44 -36.14
CA SER A 111 -5.98 26.20 -37.13
C SER A 111 -5.93 27.15 -38.33
N LYS A 112 -5.32 28.33 -38.16
CA LYS A 112 -5.05 29.30 -39.23
C LYS A 112 -3.83 28.93 -40.09
N LEU A 113 -2.99 27.99 -39.65
CA LEU A 113 -1.75 27.62 -40.34
C LEU A 113 -1.84 26.27 -41.06
N GLY A 114 -2.53 25.30 -40.47
CA GLY A 114 -2.60 23.94 -41.00
C GLY A 114 -3.63 23.74 -42.11
N LEU A 115 -3.70 22.51 -42.61
CA LEU A 115 -4.60 22.07 -43.67
C LEU A 115 -5.91 21.52 -43.08
N PRO A 116 -7.07 22.14 -43.32
CA PRO A 116 -8.36 21.58 -42.93
C PRO A 116 -8.56 20.23 -43.64
N THR A 117 -8.71 19.16 -42.86
CA THR A 117 -8.72 17.79 -43.38
C THR A 117 -9.92 17.03 -42.82
N PRO A 118 -10.83 16.53 -43.68
CA PRO A 118 -11.89 15.63 -43.25
C PRO A 118 -11.31 14.26 -42.89
N LEU A 119 -11.75 13.70 -41.77
CA LEU A 119 -11.29 12.42 -41.24
C LEU A 119 -12.07 11.24 -41.86
N SER A 120 -11.99 11.08 -43.17
CA SER A 120 -12.58 9.95 -43.90
C SER A 120 -11.70 9.56 -45.07
N LYS A 121 -11.55 8.24 -45.30
CA LYS A 121 -10.74 7.69 -46.39
C LYS A 121 -11.12 8.23 -47.78
N ALA A 122 -12.40 8.54 -48.01
CA ALA A 122 -12.90 9.01 -49.29
C ALA A 122 -12.58 10.50 -49.59
N ALA A 123 -12.25 11.29 -48.57
CA ALA A 123 -12.14 12.75 -48.67
C ALA A 123 -10.74 13.29 -48.30
N LEU A 124 -9.74 12.41 -48.17
CA LEU A 124 -8.39 12.84 -47.79
C LEU A 124 -7.74 13.73 -48.86
N PRO A 125 -7.09 14.84 -48.48
CA PRO A 125 -6.36 15.69 -49.40
C PRO A 125 -5.26 14.91 -50.14
N PRO A 126 -5.13 15.05 -51.47
CA PRO A 126 -4.10 14.36 -52.26
C PRO A 126 -2.68 14.83 -51.93
N LEU A 127 -2.55 15.94 -51.18
CA LEU A 127 -1.28 16.46 -50.71
C LEU A 127 -0.62 15.56 -49.65
N LEU A 128 -1.42 14.79 -48.91
CA LEU A 128 -0.91 13.92 -47.84
C LEU A 128 -0.26 12.67 -48.43
N THR A 129 0.98 12.38 -48.01
CA THR A 129 1.67 11.15 -48.41
C THR A 129 0.97 9.92 -47.81
N PRO A 130 1.15 8.71 -48.38
CA PRO A 130 0.55 7.49 -47.83
C PRO A 130 0.86 7.28 -46.34
N THR A 131 2.09 7.59 -45.91
CA THR A 131 2.52 7.52 -44.51
C THR A 131 1.83 8.54 -43.61
N GLU A 132 1.58 9.77 -44.10
CA GLU A 132 0.81 10.79 -43.37
C GLU A 132 -0.67 10.37 -43.24
N GLN A 133 -1.23 9.77 -44.28
CA GLN A 133 -2.60 9.24 -44.25
C GLN A 133 -2.75 8.09 -43.25
N GLU A 134 -1.81 7.14 -43.22
CA GLU A 134 -1.77 6.07 -42.23
C GLU A 134 -1.67 6.61 -40.80
N GLN A 135 -0.86 7.65 -40.59
CA GLN A 135 -0.76 8.28 -39.29
C GLN A 135 -2.07 8.95 -38.85
N LEU A 136 -2.77 9.62 -39.78
CA LEU A 136 -4.07 10.24 -39.53
C LEU A 136 -5.18 9.22 -39.26
N GLN A 137 -5.12 8.04 -39.90
CA GLN A 137 -6.04 6.93 -39.67
C GLN A 137 -5.97 6.37 -38.24
N ARG A 138 -4.92 6.70 -37.46
CA ARG A 138 -4.84 6.35 -36.04
C ARG A 138 -5.71 7.24 -35.15
N ASP A 139 -6.18 8.39 -35.63
CA ASP A 139 -7.12 9.23 -34.89
C ASP A 139 -8.42 8.46 -34.64
N THR A 140 -8.89 8.44 -33.39
CA THR A 140 -10.09 7.68 -33.00
C THR A 140 -11.37 8.22 -33.64
N ARG A 141 -11.35 9.46 -34.13
CA ARG A 141 -12.46 10.08 -34.88
C ARG A 141 -12.43 9.74 -36.36
N PHE A 142 -11.43 9.02 -36.86
CA PHE A 142 -11.31 8.65 -38.27
C PHE A 142 -12.38 7.66 -38.69
N LEU A 143 -13.16 8.02 -39.70
CA LEU A 143 -14.26 7.19 -40.20
C LEU A 143 -13.77 6.24 -41.29
N THR A 144 -13.92 4.93 -41.02
CA THR A 144 -13.70 3.86 -42.00
C THR A 144 -14.91 3.61 -42.89
N GLU A 145 -16.11 3.96 -42.42
CA GLU A 145 -17.38 3.79 -43.13
C GLU A 145 -17.99 5.16 -43.50
N ALA A 146 -18.91 5.16 -44.47
CA ALA A 146 -19.61 6.37 -44.89
C ALA A 146 -20.53 6.88 -43.76
N SER A 147 -20.47 8.17 -43.46
CA SER A 147 -21.31 8.84 -42.45
C SER A 147 -21.78 10.19 -42.94
N ASP A 148 -22.99 10.59 -42.53
CA ASP A 148 -23.58 11.89 -42.86
C ASP A 148 -22.82 13.07 -42.23
N LYS A 149 -22.05 12.83 -41.16
CA LYS A 149 -21.21 13.86 -40.50
C LYS A 149 -19.76 13.40 -40.43
N ILE A 150 -18.94 13.92 -41.33
CA ILE A 150 -17.50 13.66 -41.35
C ILE A 150 -16.82 14.68 -40.44
N PRO A 151 -16.16 14.25 -39.35
CA PRO A 151 -15.39 15.17 -38.52
C PRO A 151 -14.20 15.71 -39.31
N SER A 152 -13.82 16.96 -39.06
CA SER A 152 -12.64 17.59 -39.66
C SER A 152 -11.67 18.02 -38.57
N VAL A 153 -10.38 18.00 -38.91
CA VAL A 153 -9.29 18.46 -38.06
C VAL A 153 -8.34 19.34 -38.86
N THR A 154 -7.59 20.19 -38.18
CA THR A 154 -6.48 20.90 -38.80
C THR A 154 -5.26 19.99 -38.82
N VAL A 155 -4.72 19.65 -39.99
CA VAL A 155 -3.48 18.86 -40.09
C VAL A 155 -2.28 19.80 -40.23
N PHE A 156 -1.35 19.73 -39.28
CA PHE A 156 -0.06 20.41 -39.36
C PHE A 156 1.02 19.40 -39.74
N ARG A 157 1.54 19.51 -40.96
CA ARG A 157 2.45 18.52 -41.57
C ARG A 157 3.90 18.66 -41.13
N GLY A 158 4.34 19.87 -40.81
CA GLY A 158 5.72 20.19 -40.47
C GLY A 158 6.04 20.06 -38.98
N VAL A 159 7.32 20.19 -38.64
CA VAL A 159 7.79 20.34 -37.26
C VAL A 159 7.40 21.73 -36.74
N LEU A 160 6.97 21.83 -35.48
CA LEU A 160 6.77 23.10 -34.79
C LEU A 160 7.80 23.23 -33.67
N LYS A 161 8.73 24.18 -33.78
CA LYS A 161 9.72 24.47 -32.73
C LYS A 161 9.40 25.81 -32.08
N LEU A 162 9.35 25.80 -30.75
CA LEU A 162 9.05 26.92 -29.87
C LEU A 162 10.07 27.01 -28.73
N ASN A 163 11.18 26.26 -28.78
CA ASN A 163 12.12 26.15 -27.67
C ASN A 163 12.58 27.54 -27.18
N GLN A 164 12.51 27.81 -25.88
CA GLN A 164 12.84 29.10 -25.27
C GLN A 164 12.01 30.29 -25.79
N ALA A 165 10.87 30.04 -26.45
CA ALA A 165 9.98 31.10 -26.90
C ALA A 165 9.15 31.65 -25.73
N ARG A 166 8.65 32.88 -25.89
CA ARG A 166 7.70 33.49 -24.96
C ARG A 166 6.45 33.91 -25.71
N LEU A 167 5.31 33.30 -25.39
CA LEU A 167 4.02 33.59 -25.98
C LEU A 167 3.20 34.38 -24.97
N THR A 168 2.88 35.63 -25.31
CA THR A 168 2.23 36.57 -24.37
C THR A 168 0.71 36.61 -24.48
N GLY A 169 0.13 36.16 -25.60
CA GLY A 169 -1.31 35.94 -25.76
C GLY A 169 -1.69 34.46 -25.65
N ALA A 170 -2.99 34.18 -25.81
CA ALA A 170 -3.53 32.82 -25.73
C ALA A 170 -3.02 31.96 -26.90
N VAL A 171 -2.90 30.65 -26.65
CA VAL A 171 -2.42 29.70 -27.66
C VAL A 171 -3.51 28.66 -27.93
N ASN A 172 -3.87 28.50 -29.19
CA ASN A 172 -4.95 27.62 -29.61
C ASN A 172 -4.44 26.54 -30.58
N PHE A 173 -4.32 25.33 -30.05
CA PHE A 173 -4.00 24.07 -30.70
C PHE A 173 -5.19 23.12 -30.81
N ALA A 174 -6.41 23.58 -30.51
CA ALA A 174 -7.59 22.74 -30.49
C ALA A 174 -7.82 22.06 -31.86
N ASP A 175 -8.27 20.80 -31.81
CA ASP A 175 -8.58 19.98 -32.99
C ASP A 175 -7.49 19.98 -34.08
N THR A 176 -6.22 20.11 -33.65
CA THR A 176 -5.05 20.05 -34.54
C THR A 176 -4.37 18.69 -34.45
N PHE A 177 -4.13 18.06 -35.60
CA PHE A 177 -3.29 16.88 -35.74
C PHE A 177 -1.89 17.30 -36.18
N PHE A 178 -0.91 17.22 -35.28
CA PHE A 178 0.50 17.42 -35.58
C PHE A 178 1.11 16.11 -36.07
N LEU A 179 1.45 16.03 -37.37
CA LEU A 179 2.04 14.82 -37.95
C LEU A 179 3.50 14.63 -37.52
N GLN A 180 4.18 15.74 -37.22
CA GLN A 180 5.58 15.76 -36.78
C GLN A 180 5.70 16.24 -35.33
N ARG A 181 6.93 16.22 -34.82
CA ARG A 181 7.27 16.58 -33.44
C ARG A 181 6.90 18.05 -33.15
N VAL A 182 6.52 18.30 -31.91
CA VAL A 182 6.32 19.65 -31.35
C VAL A 182 7.32 19.83 -30.23
N GLU A 183 8.23 20.78 -30.41
CA GLU A 183 9.31 21.07 -29.47
C GLU A 183 9.04 22.44 -28.85
N ALA A 184 8.89 22.52 -27.54
CA ALA A 184 8.59 23.71 -26.78
C ALA A 184 9.28 23.66 -25.41
N SER A 185 10.50 23.14 -25.36
CA SER A 185 11.30 23.14 -24.14
C SER A 185 11.61 24.57 -23.68
N ASP A 186 11.63 24.82 -22.38
CA ASP A 186 11.85 26.15 -21.77
C ASP A 186 10.91 27.25 -22.30
N THR A 187 9.74 26.88 -22.85
CA THR A 187 8.79 27.85 -23.41
C THR A 187 7.92 28.44 -22.33
N VAL A 188 7.67 29.75 -22.38
CA VAL A 188 6.76 30.42 -21.44
C VAL A 188 5.46 30.81 -22.16
N PHE A 189 4.37 30.14 -21.80
CA PHE A 189 3.02 30.48 -22.18
C PHE A 189 2.40 31.37 -21.10
N VAL A 190 2.25 32.67 -21.36
CA VAL A 190 1.80 33.63 -20.35
C VAL A 190 0.29 33.54 -20.11
N GLN A 191 -0.48 33.22 -21.15
CA GLN A 191 -1.95 33.11 -21.12
C GLN A 191 -2.40 31.66 -21.32
N GLU A 192 -3.71 31.46 -21.46
CA GLU A 192 -4.33 30.15 -21.59
C GLU A 192 -3.83 29.39 -22.83
N VAL A 193 -3.67 28.07 -22.69
CA VAL A 193 -3.32 27.17 -23.78
C VAL A 193 -4.44 26.16 -23.98
N ASN A 194 -5.08 26.20 -25.14
CA ASN A 194 -6.13 25.28 -25.51
C ASN A 194 -5.65 24.30 -26.59
N GLY A 195 -5.35 23.07 -26.21
CA GLY A 195 -5.07 21.94 -27.09
C GLY A 195 -6.14 20.86 -27.05
N SER A 196 -7.39 21.18 -26.71
CA SER A 196 -8.45 20.17 -26.61
C SER A 196 -8.66 19.41 -27.92
N GLY A 197 -8.77 18.08 -27.85
CA GLY A 197 -8.99 17.24 -29.04
C GLY A 197 -7.83 17.20 -30.03
N SER A 198 -6.65 17.71 -29.66
CA SER A 198 -5.45 17.66 -30.49
C SER A 198 -4.81 16.27 -30.51
N SER A 199 -4.15 15.93 -31.62
CA SER A 199 -3.48 14.65 -31.82
C SER A 199 -2.00 14.89 -32.16
N PHE A 200 -1.09 14.28 -31.40
CA PHE A 200 0.36 14.41 -31.58
C PHE A 200 0.92 13.10 -32.11
N GLY A 201 1.22 13.09 -33.41
CA GLY A 201 1.62 11.89 -34.14
C GLY A 201 3.05 11.42 -33.88
N ARG A 202 3.90 12.30 -33.33
CA ARG A 202 5.32 12.08 -33.00
C ARG A 202 5.59 12.64 -31.60
N PRO A 203 6.77 12.35 -31.02
CA PRO A 203 7.10 12.83 -29.68
C PRO A 203 6.95 14.34 -29.52
N ILE A 204 6.53 14.75 -28.33
CA ILE A 204 6.45 16.15 -27.92
C ILE A 204 7.45 16.42 -26.81
N ASP A 205 7.96 17.65 -26.75
CA ASP A 205 8.84 18.11 -25.68
C ASP A 205 8.37 19.45 -25.12
N PHE A 206 7.86 19.43 -23.91
CA PHE A 206 7.52 20.60 -23.08
C PHE A 206 8.40 20.65 -21.82
N SER A 207 9.60 20.06 -21.87
CA SER A 207 10.50 20.03 -20.71
C SER A 207 10.85 21.45 -20.27
N SER A 208 10.75 21.74 -18.97
CA SER A 208 10.97 23.06 -18.38
C SER A 208 10.04 24.17 -18.90
N ALA A 209 8.94 23.83 -19.60
CA ALA A 209 7.97 24.83 -20.03
C ALA A 209 7.14 25.36 -18.85
N THR A 210 6.69 26.62 -18.94
CA THR A 210 5.80 27.25 -17.96
C THR A 210 4.46 27.59 -18.61
N PHE A 211 3.39 27.02 -18.08
CA PHE A 211 2.01 27.38 -18.39
C PHE A 211 1.47 28.33 -17.32
N GLY A 212 1.43 29.62 -17.65
CA GLY A 212 1.12 30.70 -16.71
C GLY A 212 -0.36 30.81 -16.31
N ARG A 213 -1.26 30.24 -17.11
CA ARG A 213 -2.72 30.19 -16.90
C ARG A 213 -3.25 28.79 -17.21
N ASP A 214 -4.57 28.67 -17.28
CA ASP A 214 -5.25 27.40 -17.51
C ASP A 214 -4.81 26.74 -18.82
N THR A 215 -4.59 25.43 -18.76
CA THR A 215 -4.14 24.61 -19.88
C THR A 215 -5.09 23.45 -20.09
N ASN A 216 -5.60 23.32 -21.31
CA ASN A 216 -6.59 22.32 -21.66
C ASN A 216 -6.10 21.38 -22.78
N PHE A 217 -5.81 20.14 -22.43
CA PHE A 217 -5.54 19.02 -23.34
C PHE A 217 -6.61 17.91 -23.18
N SER A 218 -7.85 18.30 -22.87
CA SER A 218 -8.96 17.34 -22.76
C SER A 218 -9.20 16.63 -24.09
N GLY A 219 -9.31 15.30 -24.05
CA GLY A 219 -9.54 14.47 -25.23
C GLY A 219 -8.36 14.41 -26.22
N SER A 220 -7.18 14.93 -25.84
CA SER A 220 -6.00 14.89 -26.71
C SER A 220 -5.38 13.50 -26.77
N THR A 221 -4.70 13.18 -27.88
CA THR A 221 -4.05 11.89 -28.10
C THR A 221 -2.56 12.06 -28.38
N PHE A 222 -1.71 11.35 -27.65
CA PHE A 222 -0.25 11.37 -27.80
C PHE A 222 0.23 10.01 -28.30
N PHE A 223 0.61 9.92 -29.57
CA PHE A 223 1.07 8.67 -30.20
C PHE A 223 2.55 8.39 -30.01
N GLY A 224 3.35 9.42 -29.73
CA GLY A 224 4.77 9.29 -29.36
C GLY A 224 4.99 9.70 -27.90
N ASN A 225 6.25 9.59 -27.44
CA ASN A 225 6.63 9.96 -26.08
C ASN A 225 6.24 11.41 -25.78
N ALA A 226 5.71 11.63 -24.58
CA ALA A 226 5.36 12.96 -24.10
C ALA A 226 6.38 13.40 -23.03
N GLY A 227 7.31 14.27 -23.40
CA GLY A 227 8.28 14.86 -22.46
C GLY A 227 7.70 16.10 -21.81
N LEU A 228 7.43 16.04 -20.51
CA LEU A 228 6.93 17.14 -19.68
C LEU A 228 7.74 17.24 -18.38
N THR A 229 9.05 17.00 -18.47
CA THR A 229 9.94 17.03 -17.30
C THR A 229 10.12 18.45 -16.79
N GLN A 230 10.07 18.66 -15.47
CA GLN A 230 10.22 20.01 -14.86
C GLN A 230 9.22 21.07 -15.38
N VAL A 231 8.09 20.65 -15.95
CA VAL A 231 7.05 21.57 -16.42
C VAL A 231 6.34 22.22 -15.23
N GLU A 232 6.01 23.51 -15.35
CA GLU A 232 5.26 24.26 -14.33
C GLU A 232 3.87 24.62 -14.85
N PHE A 233 2.82 24.09 -14.22
CA PHE A 233 1.43 24.48 -14.48
C PHE A 233 0.93 25.40 -13.34
N ARG A 234 0.91 26.71 -13.60
CA ARG A 234 0.46 27.72 -12.63
C ARG A 234 -1.06 27.85 -12.54
N GLY A 235 -1.76 27.56 -13.64
CA GLY A 235 -3.22 27.47 -13.71
C GLY A 235 -3.73 26.04 -13.60
N THR A 236 -5.03 25.85 -13.84
CA THR A 236 -5.64 24.52 -13.89
C THR A 236 -5.14 23.75 -15.11
N ALA A 237 -4.69 22.52 -14.90
CA ALA A 237 -4.23 21.63 -15.97
C ALA A 237 -5.25 20.53 -16.23
N ASN A 238 -5.91 20.55 -17.39
CA ASN A 238 -6.97 19.60 -17.73
C ASN A 238 -6.54 18.64 -18.85
N PHE A 239 -6.38 17.37 -18.51
CA PHE A 239 -6.09 16.26 -19.43
C PHE A 239 -7.25 15.25 -19.49
N THR A 240 -8.47 15.66 -19.12
CA THR A 240 -9.61 14.73 -19.01
C THR A 240 -9.84 13.97 -20.31
N GLY A 241 -9.90 12.64 -20.23
CA GLY A 241 -10.17 11.78 -21.38
C GLY A 241 -9.04 11.68 -22.41
N SER A 242 -7.83 12.17 -22.11
CA SER A 242 -6.69 12.03 -23.01
C SER A 242 -6.13 10.60 -23.05
N THR A 243 -5.38 10.28 -24.10
CA THR A 243 -4.71 8.97 -24.26
C THR A 243 -3.23 9.15 -24.57
N PHE A 244 -2.38 8.45 -23.82
CA PHE A 244 -0.93 8.37 -24.06
C PHE A 244 -0.57 6.94 -24.50
N TYR A 245 -0.16 6.79 -25.76
CA TYR A 245 0.19 5.48 -26.33
C TYR A 245 1.61 5.03 -25.98
N GLU A 246 2.52 5.99 -25.78
CA GLU A 246 3.90 5.78 -25.36
C GLU A 246 4.15 6.42 -23.98
N THR A 247 5.37 6.28 -23.46
CA THR A 247 5.74 6.80 -22.14
C THR A 247 5.50 8.31 -22.05
N ALA A 248 4.84 8.73 -20.98
CA ALA A 248 4.68 10.13 -20.63
C ALA A 248 5.48 10.45 -19.36
N ASN A 249 6.38 11.42 -19.46
CA ASN A 249 7.31 11.77 -18.40
C ASN A 249 7.00 13.17 -17.87
N PHE A 250 6.34 13.22 -16.72
CA PHE A 250 6.05 14.42 -15.92
C PHE A 250 7.02 14.57 -14.74
N SER A 251 8.16 13.88 -14.73
CA SER A 251 9.06 13.91 -13.58
C SER A 251 9.46 15.34 -13.21
N ARG A 252 9.44 15.64 -11.90
CA ARG A 252 9.70 16.98 -11.34
C ARG A 252 8.75 18.08 -11.81
N ALA A 253 7.59 17.74 -12.37
CA ALA A 253 6.56 18.73 -12.68
C ALA A 253 5.98 19.36 -11.42
N GLU A 254 5.49 20.59 -11.54
CA GLU A 254 4.79 21.31 -10.48
C GLU A 254 3.40 21.73 -10.96
N PHE A 255 2.38 21.41 -10.16
CA PHE A 255 0.99 21.81 -10.38
C PHE A 255 0.54 22.72 -9.25
N SER A 256 0.46 24.03 -9.52
CA SER A 256 0.06 25.03 -8.53
C SER A 256 -1.44 25.03 -8.24
N GLN A 257 -2.25 24.55 -9.20
CA GLN A 257 -3.71 24.43 -9.08
C GLN A 257 -4.18 23.01 -9.44
N LEU A 258 -5.49 22.83 -9.63
CA LEU A 258 -6.12 21.56 -9.94
C LEU A 258 -5.48 20.89 -11.17
N ALA A 259 -5.05 19.65 -11.01
CA ALA A 259 -4.58 18.80 -12.10
C ALA A 259 -5.59 17.68 -12.37
N ASN A 260 -6.28 17.75 -13.50
CA ASN A 260 -7.37 16.82 -13.83
C ASN A 260 -6.94 15.80 -14.90
N PHE A 261 -6.65 14.59 -14.45
CA PHE A 261 -6.29 13.41 -15.22
C PHE A 261 -7.42 12.35 -15.23
N THR A 262 -8.68 12.80 -15.13
CA THR A 262 -9.86 11.91 -15.06
C THR A 262 -10.09 11.21 -16.39
N ARG A 263 -10.41 9.90 -16.36
CA ARG A 263 -10.65 9.06 -17.55
C ARG A 263 -9.48 8.99 -18.54
N ILE A 264 -8.25 9.14 -18.06
CA ILE A 264 -7.08 8.99 -18.94
C ILE A 264 -6.77 7.52 -19.19
N GLN A 265 -6.27 7.24 -20.38
CA GLN A 265 -5.67 5.96 -20.73
C GLN A 265 -4.15 6.10 -20.91
N TRP A 266 -3.40 5.43 -20.04
CA TRP A 266 -1.95 5.29 -20.12
C TRP A 266 -1.63 3.89 -20.65
N VAL A 267 -1.14 3.82 -21.89
CA VAL A 267 -0.83 2.54 -22.54
C VAL A 267 0.55 2.02 -22.12
N GLN A 268 1.53 2.92 -22.01
CA GLN A 268 2.85 2.66 -21.42
C GLN A 268 2.97 3.32 -20.03
N ASP A 269 4.18 3.34 -19.49
CA ASP A 269 4.46 3.90 -18.17
C ASP A 269 4.11 5.40 -18.09
N ALA A 270 3.55 5.79 -16.95
CA ALA A 270 3.29 7.18 -16.61
C ALA A 270 4.20 7.58 -15.45
N ASP A 271 5.18 8.44 -15.74
CA ASP A 271 6.18 8.86 -14.75
C ASP A 271 5.83 10.22 -14.16
N PHE A 272 5.46 10.23 -12.89
CA PHE A 272 5.21 11.40 -12.05
C PHE A 272 6.16 11.42 -10.84
N SER A 273 7.38 10.92 -11.01
CA SER A 273 8.39 10.94 -9.93
C SER A 273 8.79 12.37 -9.58
N GLN A 274 8.94 12.67 -8.30
CA GLN A 274 9.30 14.00 -7.77
C GLN A 274 8.31 15.11 -8.15
N VAL A 275 7.07 14.76 -8.51
CA VAL A 275 6.03 15.75 -8.84
C VAL A 275 5.47 16.36 -7.57
N LYS A 276 5.16 17.66 -7.64
CA LYS A 276 4.52 18.39 -6.55
C LYS A 276 3.14 18.90 -6.97
N TRP A 277 2.11 18.46 -6.24
CA TRP A 277 0.75 18.99 -6.36
C TRP A 277 0.42 19.86 -5.16
N HIS A 278 0.23 21.16 -5.42
CA HIS A 278 -0.19 22.15 -4.43
C HIS A 278 -1.71 22.18 -4.21
N ASP A 279 -2.46 21.73 -5.21
CA ASP A 279 -3.90 21.50 -5.11
C ASP A 279 -4.24 20.04 -5.42
N ARG A 280 -5.52 19.75 -5.61
CA ARG A 280 -6.03 18.40 -5.81
C ARG A 280 -5.55 17.82 -7.13
N SER A 281 -5.30 16.51 -7.14
CA SER A 281 -4.99 15.75 -8.35
C SER A 281 -6.05 14.67 -8.59
N LEU A 282 -6.66 14.68 -9.78
CA LEU A 282 -7.81 13.81 -10.10
C LEU A 282 -7.41 12.78 -11.14
N PHE A 283 -7.21 11.53 -10.75
CA PHE A 283 -6.91 10.39 -11.64
C PHE A 283 -8.08 9.40 -11.75
N SER A 284 -9.29 9.81 -11.36
CA SER A 284 -10.47 8.94 -11.29
C SER A 284 -10.85 8.33 -12.65
N LYS A 285 -11.33 7.09 -12.63
CA LYS A 285 -11.80 6.33 -13.81
C LYS A 285 -10.73 6.16 -14.90
N SER A 286 -9.46 6.23 -14.54
CA SER A 286 -8.33 6.13 -15.46
C SER A 286 -7.85 4.68 -15.57
N ARG A 287 -7.17 4.36 -16.67
CA ARG A 287 -6.63 3.03 -16.95
C ARG A 287 -5.12 3.11 -17.12
N PHE A 288 -4.40 2.35 -16.30
CA PHE A 288 -2.94 2.22 -16.34
C PHE A 288 -2.60 0.81 -16.81
N ASN A 289 -2.13 0.71 -18.07
CA ASN A 289 -1.75 -0.58 -18.65
C ASN A 289 -0.34 -1.03 -18.25
N GLN A 290 0.55 -0.08 -17.98
CA GLN A 290 1.85 -0.30 -17.37
C GLN A 290 1.94 0.42 -16.02
N SER A 291 3.15 0.62 -15.51
CA SER A 291 3.39 1.11 -14.15
C SER A 291 3.08 2.60 -14.04
N LEU A 292 2.57 2.99 -12.88
CA LEU A 292 2.45 4.40 -12.48
C LEU A 292 3.58 4.70 -11.48
N LEU A 293 4.48 5.61 -11.84
CA LEU A 293 5.59 5.99 -10.99
C LEU A 293 5.25 7.30 -10.28
N LEU A 294 5.25 7.27 -8.95
CA LEU A 294 5.00 8.41 -8.05
C LEU A 294 6.14 8.54 -7.03
N THR A 295 7.33 8.05 -7.36
CA THR A 295 8.47 8.02 -6.42
C THR A 295 8.82 9.45 -6.00
N GLU A 296 8.98 9.72 -4.71
CA GLU A 296 9.30 11.03 -4.13
C GLU A 296 8.26 12.14 -4.45
N ALA A 297 7.04 11.77 -4.85
CA ALA A 297 6.02 12.76 -5.17
C ALA A 297 5.36 13.33 -3.90
N THR A 298 4.91 14.59 -3.96
CA THR A 298 4.29 15.31 -2.84
C THR A 298 2.86 15.73 -3.16
N PHE A 299 1.92 15.30 -2.33
CA PHE A 299 0.51 15.68 -2.40
C PHE A 299 0.17 16.60 -1.21
N GLU A 300 0.07 17.92 -1.46
CA GLU A 300 -0.31 18.88 -0.41
C GLU A 300 -1.82 18.87 -0.11
N LYS A 301 -2.65 18.45 -1.08
CA LYS A 301 -4.10 18.22 -0.95
C LYS A 301 -4.49 16.85 -1.48
N SER A 302 -5.80 16.59 -1.55
CA SER A 302 -6.35 15.29 -1.97
C SER A 302 -5.90 14.81 -3.36
N ALA A 303 -5.52 13.54 -3.44
CA ALA A 303 -5.33 12.77 -4.68
C ALA A 303 -6.40 11.67 -4.80
N THR A 304 -7.09 11.57 -5.94
CA THR A 304 -8.13 10.53 -6.15
C THR A 304 -7.85 9.64 -7.33
N PHE A 305 -7.88 8.34 -7.11
CA PHE A 305 -7.80 7.27 -8.10
C PHE A 305 -9.13 6.52 -8.22
N ARG A 306 -10.24 7.09 -7.74
CA ARG A 306 -11.53 6.40 -7.69
C ARG A 306 -11.96 5.76 -9.00
N GLY A 307 -12.31 4.47 -8.96
CA GLY A 307 -12.79 3.75 -10.16
C GLY A 307 -11.69 3.48 -11.20
N SER A 308 -10.42 3.70 -10.88
CA SER A 308 -9.31 3.46 -11.80
C SER A 308 -8.85 2.01 -11.80
N GLN A 309 -8.18 1.61 -12.88
CA GLN A 309 -7.69 0.25 -13.08
C GLN A 309 -6.17 0.25 -13.24
N PHE A 310 -5.49 -0.59 -12.45
CA PHE A 310 -4.05 -0.79 -12.49
C PHE A 310 -3.73 -2.22 -12.90
N ARG A 311 -3.00 -2.37 -14.02
CA ARG A 311 -2.53 -3.69 -14.51
C ARG A 311 -1.13 -4.05 -14.03
N GLN A 312 -0.34 -3.05 -13.65
CA GLN A 312 1.01 -3.16 -13.12
C GLN A 312 1.11 -2.40 -11.78
N PRO A 313 2.24 -2.54 -11.05
CA PRO A 313 2.42 -1.86 -9.77
C PRO A 313 2.36 -0.34 -9.87
N VAL A 314 1.89 0.29 -8.79
CA VAL A 314 1.99 1.73 -8.56
C VAL A 314 3.12 1.96 -7.58
N LEU A 315 4.14 2.72 -7.99
CA LEU A 315 5.35 2.96 -7.21
C LEU A 315 5.23 4.27 -6.45
N MET A 316 4.75 4.22 -5.20
CA MET A 316 4.58 5.37 -4.30
C MET A 316 5.69 5.44 -3.25
N ARG A 317 6.93 5.14 -3.67
CA ARG A 317 8.07 5.16 -2.75
C ARG A 317 8.40 6.58 -2.33
N ASP A 318 8.70 6.80 -1.06
CA ASP A 318 9.08 8.11 -0.51
C ASP A 318 8.07 9.23 -0.80
N VAL A 319 6.80 8.88 -1.02
CA VAL A 319 5.71 9.85 -1.24
C VAL A 319 5.44 10.61 0.05
N SER A 320 5.23 11.92 -0.06
CA SER A 320 4.73 12.75 1.04
C SER A 320 3.25 13.06 0.83
N LEU A 321 2.41 12.63 1.78
CA LEU A 321 0.96 12.86 1.77
C LEU A 321 0.57 13.74 2.96
N LEU A 322 0.06 14.94 2.68
CA LEU A 322 -0.34 15.92 3.70
C LEU A 322 -1.85 15.92 3.98
N ASP A 323 -2.64 15.40 3.05
CA ASP A 323 -4.11 15.32 3.14
C ASP A 323 -4.55 13.89 2.78
N GLN A 324 -5.35 13.67 1.74
CA GLN A 324 -5.93 12.35 1.50
C GLN A 324 -5.55 11.73 0.16
N VAL A 325 -5.47 10.41 0.11
CA VAL A 325 -5.41 9.64 -1.14
C VAL A 325 -6.54 8.62 -1.18
N ASP A 326 -7.29 8.60 -2.27
CA ASP A 326 -8.50 7.77 -2.39
C ASP A 326 -8.40 6.74 -3.52
N PHE A 327 -8.36 5.47 -3.14
CA PHE A 327 -8.39 4.30 -4.03
C PHE A 327 -9.73 3.54 -3.99
N SER A 328 -10.83 4.16 -3.57
CA SER A 328 -12.15 3.51 -3.55
C SER A 328 -12.60 3.09 -4.95
N ASN A 329 -13.23 1.90 -5.05
CA ASN A 329 -13.64 1.29 -6.32
C ASN A 329 -12.51 1.08 -7.34
N THR A 330 -11.24 1.11 -6.91
CA THR A 330 -10.12 0.79 -7.80
C THR A 330 -10.01 -0.71 -8.04
N ARG A 331 -9.52 -1.08 -9.23
CA ARG A 331 -9.27 -2.47 -9.58
C ARG A 331 -7.78 -2.68 -9.80
N PHE A 332 -7.16 -3.48 -8.94
CA PHE A 332 -5.83 -4.03 -9.14
C PHE A 332 -5.95 -5.43 -9.77
N VAL A 333 -5.25 -5.67 -10.87
CA VAL A 333 -5.06 -7.02 -11.44
C VAL A 333 -4.18 -7.85 -10.46
N PRO A 334 -4.23 -9.20 -10.42
CA PRO A 334 -3.58 -9.98 -9.35
C PRO A 334 -2.11 -9.69 -9.04
N ASP A 335 -1.31 -9.27 -10.02
CA ASP A 335 0.11 -8.94 -9.85
C ASP A 335 0.38 -7.43 -9.58
N ALA A 336 -0.67 -6.60 -9.63
CA ALA A 336 -0.57 -5.18 -9.35
C ALA A 336 -0.69 -4.89 -7.84
N TYR A 337 0.21 -4.05 -7.34
CA TYR A 337 0.25 -3.66 -5.93
C TYR A 337 0.68 -2.19 -5.79
N LEU A 338 0.46 -1.61 -4.61
CA LEU A 338 0.89 -0.28 -4.21
C LEU A 338 2.18 -0.40 -3.40
N ASN A 339 3.31 0.01 -3.97
CA ASN A 339 4.57 0.08 -3.23
C ASN A 339 4.60 1.39 -2.42
N VAL A 340 4.47 1.31 -1.11
CA VAL A 340 4.40 2.47 -0.20
C VAL A 340 5.66 2.60 0.67
N ALA A 341 6.78 2.02 0.23
CA ALA A 341 8.02 2.06 0.99
C ALA A 341 8.50 3.52 1.20
N GLY A 342 8.84 3.89 2.43
CA GLY A 342 9.31 5.24 2.76
C GLY A 342 8.23 6.33 2.68
N MET A 343 6.96 6.00 2.40
CA MET A 343 5.88 6.98 2.36
C MET A 343 5.74 7.68 3.73
N THR A 344 5.63 9.01 3.70
CA THR A 344 5.51 9.87 4.88
C THR A 344 4.14 10.52 4.91
N PHE A 345 3.43 10.35 6.03
CA PHE A 345 2.15 11.02 6.28
C PHE A 345 1.83 10.99 7.78
N ASP A 346 1.12 12.01 8.27
CA ASP A 346 0.57 12.04 9.62
C ASP A 346 -0.81 11.36 9.60
N SER A 347 -0.98 10.26 10.32
CA SER A 347 -2.24 9.52 10.33
C SER A 347 -3.43 10.33 10.85
N ASP A 348 -3.20 11.37 11.67
CA ASP A 348 -4.26 12.22 12.23
C ASP A 348 -4.81 13.19 11.19
N GLN A 349 -3.95 13.72 10.33
CA GLN A 349 -4.29 14.73 9.32
C GLN A 349 -4.58 14.10 7.96
N ALA A 350 -3.74 13.15 7.56
CA ALA A 350 -3.76 12.55 6.24
C ALA A 350 -4.47 11.19 6.24
N LYS A 351 -5.31 10.92 5.23
CA LYS A 351 -6.14 9.70 5.15
C LYS A 351 -5.89 8.91 3.87
N VAL A 352 -5.71 7.60 4.02
CA VAL A 352 -5.64 6.64 2.90
C VAL A 352 -6.97 5.92 2.83
N PHE A 353 -7.73 6.16 1.76
CA PHE A 353 -9.01 5.51 1.51
C PHE A 353 -8.88 4.40 0.48
N GLY A 354 -9.70 3.36 0.66
CA GLY A 354 -9.83 2.26 -0.28
C GLY A 354 -10.99 1.35 0.11
N GLU A 355 -11.22 0.31 -0.68
CA GLU A 355 -12.27 -0.66 -0.40
C GLU A 355 -11.91 -1.50 0.84
N ALA A 356 -12.81 -1.52 1.83
CA ALA A 356 -12.56 -2.16 3.11
C ALA A 356 -12.29 -3.66 2.96
N GLY A 357 -11.22 -4.15 3.58
CA GLY A 357 -10.68 -5.49 3.48
C GLY A 357 -9.91 -5.80 2.19
N GLN A 358 -9.81 -4.85 1.25
CA GLN A 358 -9.09 -5.01 -0.01
C GLN A 358 -7.84 -4.13 -0.09
N ILE A 359 -7.90 -2.88 0.37
CA ILE A 359 -6.76 -1.93 0.25
C ILE A 359 -5.51 -2.42 0.97
N GLY A 360 -5.66 -3.02 2.17
CA GLY A 360 -4.54 -3.59 2.91
C GLY A 360 -3.88 -4.79 2.22
N ARG A 361 -4.54 -5.42 1.24
CA ARG A 361 -3.99 -6.56 0.48
C ARG A 361 -3.06 -6.12 -0.64
N VAL A 362 -3.30 -4.95 -1.20
CA VAL A 362 -2.52 -4.41 -2.32
C VAL A 362 -1.35 -3.55 -1.85
N LEU A 363 -1.35 -3.08 -0.60
CA LEU A 363 -0.22 -2.35 -0.02
C LEU A 363 0.98 -3.29 0.20
N SER A 364 2.14 -2.85 -0.27
CA SER A 364 3.39 -3.60 -0.21
C SER A 364 4.54 -2.73 0.30
N VAL A 365 5.34 -3.33 1.18
CA VAL A 365 6.59 -2.76 1.71
C VAL A 365 7.65 -3.86 1.63
N PRO A 366 8.84 -3.61 1.06
CA PRO A 366 9.82 -4.65 0.77
C PRO A 366 10.60 -5.13 2.01
N ARG A 367 10.77 -4.29 3.03
CA ARG A 367 11.52 -4.59 4.25
C ARG A 367 11.02 -3.77 5.44
N LEU A 368 11.27 -4.24 6.66
CA LEU A 368 10.88 -3.51 7.86
C LEU A 368 11.74 -2.25 8.09
N GLU A 369 13.06 -2.37 7.88
CA GLU A 369 14.01 -1.29 8.15
C GLU A 369 13.75 -0.06 7.27
N GLY A 370 13.54 1.08 7.93
CA GLY A 370 13.19 2.35 7.28
C GLY A 370 11.71 2.47 6.91
N ASN A 371 10.87 1.50 7.32
CA ASN A 371 9.44 1.48 7.02
C ASN A 371 8.57 1.24 8.27
N GLU A 372 9.16 1.26 9.46
CA GLU A 372 8.43 1.07 10.71
C GLU A 372 7.33 2.12 10.91
N ASP A 373 7.63 3.38 10.57
CA ASP A 373 6.70 4.49 10.78
C ASP A 373 5.57 4.51 9.75
N VAL A 374 5.84 4.20 8.46
CA VAL A 374 4.77 4.08 7.46
C VAL A 374 3.81 2.95 7.84
N LEU A 375 4.32 1.80 8.27
CA LEU A 375 3.48 0.67 8.70
C LEU A 375 2.64 1.04 9.93
N ARG A 376 3.24 1.71 10.92
CA ARG A 376 2.54 2.18 12.13
C ARG A 376 1.44 3.19 11.78
N ASN A 377 1.74 4.16 10.94
CA ASN A 377 0.80 5.20 10.54
C ASN A 377 -0.34 4.61 9.71
N LEU A 378 -0.07 3.66 8.81
CA LEU A 378 -1.11 2.95 8.06
C LEU A 378 -2.06 2.17 8.98
N VAL A 379 -1.54 1.46 9.99
CA VAL A 379 -2.37 0.76 10.98
C VAL A 379 -3.27 1.74 11.72
N ARG A 380 -2.72 2.85 12.23
CA ARG A 380 -3.48 3.88 12.92
C ARG A 380 -4.55 4.48 12.01
N ASN A 381 -4.18 4.80 10.78
CA ASN A 381 -5.06 5.38 9.77
C ASN A 381 -6.27 4.48 9.47
N PHE A 382 -6.06 3.18 9.26
CA PHE A 382 -7.14 2.24 8.99
C PHE A 382 -7.99 1.94 10.24
N ARG A 383 -7.40 1.93 11.44
CA ARG A 383 -8.16 1.75 12.68
C ARG A 383 -9.10 2.93 12.95
N GLU A 384 -8.64 4.16 12.75
CA GLU A 384 -9.45 5.37 12.90
C GLU A 384 -10.59 5.44 11.88
N GLN A 385 -10.41 4.83 10.71
CA GLN A 385 -11.43 4.69 9.67
C GLN A 385 -12.31 3.43 9.83
N GLU A 386 -12.21 2.71 10.95
CA GLU A 386 -12.93 1.45 11.22
C GLU A 386 -12.65 0.31 10.21
N GLN A 387 -11.58 0.42 9.41
CA GLN A 387 -11.10 -0.61 8.48
C GLN A 387 -10.22 -1.65 9.20
N ILE A 388 -10.81 -2.34 10.17
CA ILE A 388 -10.09 -3.26 11.08
C ILE A 388 -9.37 -4.38 10.32
N THR A 389 -9.98 -4.92 9.26
CA THR A 389 -9.42 -5.99 8.43
C THR A 389 -8.14 -5.55 7.72
N ASP A 390 -8.09 -4.34 7.18
CA ASP A 390 -6.90 -3.78 6.53
C ASP A 390 -5.80 -3.45 7.55
N ALA A 391 -6.17 -2.84 8.69
CA ALA A 391 -5.22 -2.58 9.77
C ALA A 391 -4.51 -3.87 10.25
N ASN A 392 -5.27 -4.94 10.48
CA ASN A 392 -4.70 -6.24 10.87
C ASN A 392 -3.77 -6.81 9.81
N ARG A 393 -4.08 -6.58 8.53
CA ARG A 393 -3.24 -7.03 7.41
C ARG A 393 -1.90 -6.31 7.41
N ILE A 394 -1.87 -5.01 7.67
CA ILE A 394 -0.62 -4.25 7.79
C ILE A 394 0.18 -4.67 9.02
N GLU A 395 -0.46 -4.88 10.17
CA GLU A 395 0.21 -5.44 11.37
C GLU A 395 0.82 -6.82 11.09
N TYR A 396 0.10 -7.67 10.38
CA TYR A 396 0.62 -8.96 9.96
C TYR A 396 1.87 -8.82 9.09
N THR A 397 1.79 -7.99 8.05
CA THR A 397 2.94 -7.71 7.17
C THR A 397 4.13 -7.23 7.98
N THR A 398 3.91 -6.39 9.00
CA THR A 398 4.95 -5.90 9.91
C THR A 398 5.65 -7.04 10.67
N GLU A 399 4.89 -7.95 11.29
CA GLU A 399 5.48 -9.09 12.01
C GLU A 399 6.15 -10.11 11.07
N ARG A 400 5.62 -10.30 9.87
CA ARG A 400 6.24 -11.15 8.85
C ARG A 400 7.61 -10.60 8.43
N LEU A 401 7.69 -9.31 8.13
CA LEU A 401 8.95 -8.65 7.78
C LEU A 401 9.93 -8.66 8.96
N ARG A 402 9.44 -8.51 10.20
CA ARG A 402 10.27 -8.67 11.41
C ARG A 402 10.87 -10.07 11.52
N ARG A 403 10.07 -11.11 11.26
CA ARG A 403 10.55 -12.50 11.22
C ARG A 403 11.63 -12.72 10.16
N GLU A 404 11.46 -12.17 8.96
CA GLU A 404 12.45 -12.24 7.87
C GLU A 404 13.75 -11.51 8.22
N GLN A 405 13.65 -10.33 8.84
CA GLN A 405 14.82 -9.58 9.31
C GLN A 405 15.59 -10.32 10.41
N LEU A 406 14.89 -10.91 11.38
CA LEU A 406 15.49 -11.75 12.42
C LEU A 406 16.20 -12.97 11.81
N TRP A 407 15.56 -13.62 10.84
CA TRP A 407 16.16 -14.74 10.11
C TRP A 407 17.45 -14.33 9.38
N GLY A 408 17.42 -13.22 8.62
CA GLY A 408 18.58 -12.71 7.92
C GLY A 408 19.75 -12.39 8.87
N ARG A 409 19.45 -11.77 10.03
CA ARG A 409 20.44 -11.51 11.07
C ARG A 409 21.03 -12.79 11.65
N LEU A 410 20.20 -13.80 11.95
CA LEU A 410 20.66 -15.09 12.47
C LEU A 410 21.58 -15.80 11.47
N VAL A 411 21.18 -15.90 10.20
CA VAL A 411 21.97 -16.56 9.15
C VAL A 411 23.30 -15.85 8.93
N ALA A 412 23.29 -14.51 8.82
CA ALA A 412 24.51 -13.73 8.65
C ALA A 412 25.49 -13.96 9.83
N ARG A 413 24.98 -14.07 11.05
CA ARG A 413 25.80 -14.35 12.25
C ARG A 413 26.30 -15.79 12.31
N LEU A 414 25.49 -16.77 11.91
CA LEU A 414 25.93 -18.16 11.81
C LEU A 414 27.06 -18.32 10.78
N LEU A 415 26.94 -17.65 9.63
CA LEU A 415 28.01 -17.59 8.63
C LEU A 415 29.27 -16.92 9.18
N GLN A 416 29.15 -15.84 9.95
CA GLN A 416 30.29 -15.21 10.64
C GLN A 416 30.97 -16.17 11.63
N VAL A 417 30.19 -16.84 12.49
CA VAL A 417 30.71 -17.83 13.46
C VAL A 417 31.39 -19.01 12.76
N MET A 418 30.87 -19.46 11.62
CA MET A 418 31.51 -20.51 10.82
C MET A 418 32.79 -20.03 10.11
N SER A 419 32.99 -18.72 9.98
CA SER A 419 34.13 -18.12 9.27
C SER A 419 35.28 -17.64 10.18
N GLN A 420 35.12 -17.66 11.51
CA GLN A 420 36.12 -17.16 12.46
C GLN A 420 36.39 -18.12 13.62
N GLU A 421 37.68 -18.40 13.84
CA GLU A 421 38.25 -19.26 14.90
C GLU A 421 38.23 -18.62 16.30
N GLU A 422 37.52 -17.50 16.51
CA GLU A 422 37.50 -16.76 17.78
C GLU A 422 36.19 -16.99 18.54
N ILE A 423 36.14 -18.14 19.23
CA ILE A 423 35.20 -18.39 20.32
C ILE A 423 35.70 -17.60 21.54
N ASN A 424 35.45 -16.28 21.60
CA ASN A 424 35.54 -15.53 22.87
C ASN A 424 34.83 -14.17 22.75
N THR A 425 33.53 -14.18 22.43
CA THR A 425 32.52 -13.21 22.87
C THR A 425 31.16 -13.60 22.27
N VAL A 426 30.72 -14.83 22.55
CA VAL A 426 29.34 -15.23 22.25
C VAL A 426 28.43 -14.43 23.19
N SER A 427 27.96 -13.27 22.74
CA SER A 427 27.02 -12.44 23.50
C SER A 427 25.77 -13.27 23.81
N SER A 428 25.30 -13.25 25.05
CA SER A 428 24.11 -13.97 25.56
C SER A 428 22.80 -13.72 24.79
N ASN A 429 22.78 -12.81 23.83
CA ASN A 429 21.57 -12.36 23.14
C ASN A 429 21.13 -13.26 21.98
N TRP A 430 22.00 -14.11 21.40
CA TRP A 430 21.61 -14.94 20.24
C TRP A 430 20.58 -16.02 20.61
N VAL A 431 20.71 -16.61 21.80
CA VAL A 431 19.75 -17.61 22.31
C VAL A 431 18.38 -16.95 22.45
N LEU A 432 18.34 -15.73 22.99
CA LEU A 432 17.11 -14.95 23.13
C LEU A 432 16.51 -14.63 21.76
N ASP A 433 17.28 -14.13 20.80
CA ASP A 433 16.77 -13.82 19.44
C ASP A 433 16.20 -15.07 18.75
N THR A 434 16.85 -16.22 18.92
CA THR A 434 16.42 -17.50 18.35
C THR A 434 15.11 -17.97 19.00
N LEU A 435 15.00 -17.89 20.33
CA LEU A 435 13.77 -18.21 21.06
C LEU A 435 12.62 -17.26 20.69
N HIS A 436 12.89 -15.97 20.53
CA HIS A 436 11.89 -15.00 20.08
C HIS A 436 11.40 -15.31 18.67
N TRP A 437 12.30 -15.62 17.74
CA TRP A 437 11.94 -15.98 16.37
C TRP A 437 11.10 -17.26 16.30
N MET A 438 11.49 -18.31 17.03
CA MET A 438 10.74 -19.56 17.12
C MET A 438 9.35 -19.33 17.74
N GLY A 439 9.29 -18.54 18.82
CA GLY A 439 8.04 -18.19 19.49
C GLY A 439 7.08 -17.43 18.58
N LEU A 440 7.55 -16.37 17.91
CA LEU A 440 6.76 -15.58 16.97
C LEU A 440 6.24 -16.44 15.81
N SER A 441 7.12 -17.27 15.23
CA SER A 441 6.75 -18.16 14.11
C SER A 441 5.68 -19.17 14.50
N LEU A 442 5.80 -19.72 15.71
CA LEU A 442 4.83 -20.65 16.26
C LEU A 442 3.46 -19.98 16.49
N LEU A 443 3.44 -18.77 17.06
CA LEU A 443 2.19 -18.04 17.31
C LEU A 443 1.47 -17.66 16.01
N LEU A 444 2.21 -17.21 15.00
CA LEU A 444 1.65 -16.90 13.68
C LEU A 444 1.05 -18.16 13.02
N LEU A 445 1.75 -19.30 13.10
CA LEU A 445 1.26 -20.58 12.56
C LEU A 445 -0.03 -21.05 13.25
N LEU A 446 -0.08 -21.05 14.59
CA LEU A 446 -1.19 -21.60 15.37
C LEU A 446 -2.48 -20.75 15.31
N SER A 447 -2.40 -19.54 14.76
CA SER A 447 -3.51 -18.60 14.68
C SER A 447 -3.88 -18.16 13.27
N ALA A 448 -3.16 -18.68 12.25
CA ALA A 448 -3.21 -18.18 10.88
C ALA A 448 -3.09 -16.66 10.91
N ASP A 449 -1.97 -16.20 11.45
CA ASP A 449 -1.61 -14.79 11.48
C ASP A 449 -2.55 -13.94 12.35
N GLY A 450 -3.25 -14.57 13.30
CA GLY A 450 -4.25 -13.93 14.16
C GLY A 450 -5.56 -13.60 13.47
N THR A 451 -5.82 -14.21 12.31
CA THR A 451 -7.00 -13.90 11.49
C THR A 451 -8.07 -14.98 11.54
N SER A 452 -7.73 -16.19 12.03
CA SER A 452 -8.66 -17.32 12.01
C SER A 452 -9.04 -17.76 13.43
N PHE A 453 -10.21 -17.31 13.88
CA PHE A 453 -10.83 -17.85 15.09
C PHE A 453 -11.01 -19.37 15.01
N GLY A 454 -11.45 -19.89 13.85
CA GLY A 454 -11.68 -21.31 13.65
C GLY A 454 -10.42 -22.15 13.81
N LEU A 455 -9.25 -21.62 13.42
CA LEU A 455 -7.97 -22.30 13.61
C LEU A 455 -7.56 -22.34 15.08
N VAL A 456 -7.58 -21.18 15.75
CA VAL A 456 -7.26 -21.09 17.19
C VAL A 456 -8.21 -21.99 17.98
N PHE A 457 -9.50 -21.94 17.68
CA PHE A 457 -10.52 -22.82 18.28
C PHE A 457 -10.22 -24.30 18.04
N GLY A 458 -9.82 -24.69 16.82
CA GLY A 458 -9.42 -26.06 16.50
C GLY A 458 -8.21 -26.53 17.31
N VAL A 459 -7.17 -25.70 17.39
CA VAL A 459 -5.96 -25.94 18.21
C VAL A 459 -6.34 -26.14 19.69
N GLY A 460 -7.16 -25.24 20.24
CA GLY A 460 -7.67 -25.33 21.61
C GLY A 460 -8.50 -26.58 21.85
N THR A 461 -9.35 -26.96 20.90
CA THR A 461 -10.23 -28.14 20.98
C THR A 461 -9.43 -29.43 21.07
N ILE A 462 -8.36 -29.57 20.28
CA ILE A 462 -7.46 -30.74 20.36
C ILE A 462 -6.72 -30.76 21.69
N ALA A 463 -6.21 -29.61 22.17
CA ALA A 463 -5.54 -29.52 23.47
C ALA A 463 -6.47 -29.93 24.63
N ILE A 464 -7.73 -29.47 24.62
CA ILE A 464 -8.76 -29.85 25.60
C ILE A 464 -9.02 -31.36 25.55
N ALA A 465 -9.16 -31.94 24.35
CA ALA A 465 -9.38 -33.37 24.19
C ALA A 465 -8.23 -34.21 24.74
N TYR A 466 -7.00 -33.80 24.43
CA TYR A 466 -5.77 -34.46 24.88
C TYR A 466 -5.66 -34.48 26.41
N PHE A 467 -5.74 -33.30 27.06
CA PHE A 467 -5.62 -33.22 28.51
C PHE A 467 -6.81 -33.88 29.22
N GLY A 468 -8.02 -33.81 28.67
CA GLY A 468 -9.18 -34.52 29.21
C GLY A 468 -8.98 -36.04 29.26
N LEU A 469 -8.49 -36.63 28.16
CA LEU A 469 -8.12 -38.05 28.12
C LEU A 469 -6.96 -38.37 29.05
N LEU A 470 -5.93 -37.52 29.09
CA LEU A 470 -4.76 -37.72 29.95
C LEU A 470 -5.14 -37.73 31.43
N PHE A 471 -5.93 -36.76 31.89
CA PHE A 471 -6.35 -36.71 33.28
C PHE A 471 -7.37 -37.78 33.64
N TRP A 472 -8.26 -38.18 32.72
CA TRP A 472 -9.10 -39.35 32.92
C TRP A 472 -8.27 -40.63 33.07
N LEU A 473 -7.25 -40.81 32.23
CA LEU A 473 -6.34 -41.96 32.31
C LEU A 473 -5.61 -41.96 33.66
N LEU A 474 -5.08 -40.81 34.07
CA LEU A 474 -4.42 -40.66 35.38
C LEU A 474 -5.39 -40.84 36.55
N ASP A 475 -6.66 -40.47 36.39
CA ASP A 475 -7.67 -40.61 37.43
C ASP A 475 -8.17 -42.05 37.58
N ARG A 476 -8.41 -42.76 36.47
CA ARG A 476 -8.91 -44.13 36.48
C ARG A 476 -7.82 -45.17 36.65
N TRP A 477 -6.63 -44.93 36.12
CA TRP A 477 -5.53 -45.88 36.25
C TRP A 477 -4.75 -45.69 37.58
N ARG A 478 -5.48 -45.73 38.71
CA ARG A 478 -4.95 -45.65 40.09
C ARG A 478 -4.75 -47.03 40.71
N ARG A 479 -3.49 -47.46 40.91
CA ARG A 479 -3.02 -48.64 41.69
C ARG A 479 -3.63 -50.02 41.25
N ARG A 480 -2.86 -51.10 41.43
CA ARG A 480 -3.31 -52.50 41.21
C ARG A 480 -3.80 -53.21 42.49
N TYR A 481 -3.73 -52.57 43.67
CA TYR A 481 -4.11 -53.14 44.98
C TYR A 481 -4.63 -52.02 45.93
N PRO A 482 -5.54 -52.27 46.88
CA PRO A 482 -6.22 -53.54 47.11
C PRO A 482 -7.39 -53.78 46.14
N LYS A 483 -7.91 -52.76 45.45
CA LYS A 483 -8.87 -52.91 44.32
C LYS A 483 -8.58 -51.87 43.24
N PRO A 484 -8.31 -52.29 41.98
CA PRO A 484 -8.09 -51.33 40.89
C PRO A 484 -9.42 -50.64 40.52
N ILE A 485 -9.42 -49.31 40.37
CA ILE A 485 -10.56 -48.57 39.83
C ILE A 485 -10.54 -48.69 38.29
N LEU A 486 -10.79 -49.88 37.75
CA LEU A 486 -10.83 -50.00 36.29
C LEU A 486 -12.08 -49.32 35.74
N PRO A 487 -11.95 -48.52 34.66
CA PRO A 487 -13.10 -47.94 34.00
C PRO A 487 -13.97 -49.06 33.42
N ARG A 488 -15.29 -48.93 33.59
CA ARG A 488 -16.23 -49.89 32.98
C ARG A 488 -16.15 -49.78 31.47
N TYR A 489 -16.52 -50.85 30.75
CA TYR A 489 -16.56 -50.84 29.29
C TYR A 489 -17.30 -49.62 28.73
N LEU A 490 -18.49 -49.31 29.24
CA LEU A 490 -19.26 -48.13 28.81
C LEU A 490 -18.56 -46.81 29.11
N GLU A 491 -17.87 -46.68 30.25
CA GLU A 491 -17.15 -45.47 30.60
C GLU A 491 -15.94 -45.26 29.68
N THR A 492 -15.18 -46.33 29.42
CA THR A 492 -14.07 -46.33 28.47
C THR A 492 -14.56 -45.98 27.06
N VAL A 493 -15.63 -46.62 26.59
CA VAL A 493 -16.22 -46.33 25.26
C VAL A 493 -16.70 -44.89 25.17
N CYS A 494 -17.39 -44.38 26.20
CA CYS A 494 -17.85 -42.99 26.20
C CYS A 494 -16.70 -41.99 26.28
N MET A 495 -15.67 -42.23 27.09
CA MET A 495 -14.55 -41.32 27.24
C MET A 495 -13.63 -41.33 26.01
N VAL A 496 -13.21 -42.51 25.56
CA VAL A 496 -12.39 -42.65 24.34
C VAL A 496 -13.17 -42.18 23.12
N GLY A 497 -14.46 -42.54 23.01
CA GLY A 497 -15.33 -42.10 21.92
C GLY A 497 -15.54 -40.59 21.90
N SER A 498 -15.81 -39.96 23.04
CA SER A 498 -15.91 -38.49 23.13
C SER A 498 -14.58 -37.79 22.86
N GLY A 499 -13.46 -38.34 23.33
CA GLY A 499 -12.13 -37.77 23.09
C GLY A 499 -11.73 -37.85 21.62
N ALA A 500 -12.01 -38.98 20.98
CA ALA A 500 -11.84 -39.14 19.54
C ALA A 500 -12.74 -38.18 18.76
N ALA A 501 -14.02 -38.03 19.13
CA ALA A 501 -14.95 -37.12 18.47
C ALA A 501 -14.53 -35.65 18.59
N VAL A 502 -14.13 -35.19 19.78
CA VAL A 502 -13.66 -33.81 20.02
C VAL A 502 -12.34 -33.56 19.28
N THR A 503 -11.39 -34.50 19.34
CA THR A 503 -10.12 -34.40 18.59
C THR A 503 -10.36 -34.35 17.08
N PHE A 504 -11.27 -35.17 16.57
CA PHE A 504 -11.65 -35.19 15.16
C PHE A 504 -12.32 -33.88 14.73
N GLY A 505 -13.23 -33.33 15.55
CA GLY A 505 -13.83 -32.02 15.34
C GLY A 505 -12.80 -30.88 15.32
N GLY A 506 -11.85 -30.90 16.26
CA GLY A 506 -10.73 -29.96 16.29
C GLY A 506 -9.82 -30.08 15.06
N ALA A 507 -9.51 -31.31 14.63
CA ALA A 507 -8.74 -31.56 13.41
C ALA A 507 -9.47 -31.04 12.17
N ILE A 508 -10.77 -31.31 12.02
CA ILE A 508 -11.59 -30.75 10.92
C ILE A 508 -11.50 -29.22 10.91
N ALA A 509 -11.60 -28.57 12.07
CA ALA A 509 -11.48 -27.12 12.16
C ALA A 509 -10.11 -26.63 11.66
N ILE A 510 -9.01 -27.30 12.03
CA ILE A 510 -7.66 -26.99 11.54
C ILE A 510 -7.57 -27.20 10.02
N PHE A 511 -8.03 -28.33 9.49
CA PHE A 511 -7.96 -28.64 8.07
C PHE A 511 -8.82 -27.72 7.19
N ARG A 512 -9.91 -27.19 7.73
CA ARG A 512 -10.75 -26.21 7.01
C ARG A 512 -10.18 -24.80 6.99
N THR A 513 -9.32 -24.46 7.95
CA THR A 513 -8.95 -23.05 8.20
C THR A 513 -7.46 -22.76 8.12
N SER A 514 -6.59 -23.76 8.30
CA SER A 514 -5.14 -23.62 8.18
C SER A 514 -4.69 -23.79 6.74
N THR A 515 -3.73 -22.98 6.32
CA THR A 515 -3.00 -23.14 5.06
C THR A 515 -1.99 -24.29 5.12
N GLN A 516 -1.54 -24.67 6.33
CA GLN A 516 -0.53 -25.71 6.58
C GLN A 516 -0.98 -26.62 7.73
N PRO A 517 -2.03 -27.44 7.52
CA PRO A 517 -2.66 -28.20 8.61
C PRO A 517 -1.73 -29.25 9.23
N TRP A 518 -0.93 -29.95 8.41
CA TRP A 518 0.02 -30.95 8.91
C TRP A 518 1.13 -30.35 9.77
N LEU A 519 1.69 -29.21 9.35
CA LEU A 519 2.69 -28.50 10.14
C LEU A 519 2.09 -27.98 11.46
N THR A 520 0.87 -27.44 11.40
CA THR A 520 0.12 -27.01 12.59
C THR A 520 -0.04 -28.16 13.57
N LEU A 521 -0.44 -29.35 13.11
CA LEU A 521 -0.59 -30.54 13.95
C LEU A 521 0.74 -31.05 14.51
N LEU A 522 1.82 -31.01 13.72
CA LEU A 522 3.16 -31.40 14.18
C LEU A 522 3.65 -30.46 15.29
N CYS A 523 3.54 -29.15 15.10
CA CYS A 523 3.87 -28.15 16.12
C CYS A 523 3.01 -28.33 17.37
N LEU A 524 1.70 -28.56 17.19
CA LEU A 524 0.79 -28.82 18.30
C LEU A 524 1.17 -30.10 19.06
N GLY A 525 1.52 -31.18 18.37
CA GLY A 525 2.02 -32.42 18.97
C GLY A 525 3.34 -32.23 19.72
N GLY A 526 4.26 -31.43 19.16
CA GLY A 526 5.53 -31.06 19.81
C GLY A 526 5.35 -30.28 21.11
N ILE A 527 4.25 -29.53 21.25
CA ILE A 527 3.87 -28.87 22.50
C ILE A 527 3.16 -29.86 23.43
N LEU A 528 2.14 -30.57 22.95
CA LEU A 528 1.26 -31.35 23.81
C LEU A 528 1.86 -32.66 24.33
N LEU A 529 2.76 -33.31 23.59
CA LEU A 529 3.18 -34.69 23.90
C LEU A 529 4.42 -34.80 24.80
N PRO A 530 5.55 -34.11 24.55
CA PRO A 530 6.83 -34.48 25.16
C PRO A 530 6.84 -34.32 26.69
N VAL A 531 6.44 -33.15 27.18
CA VAL A 531 6.46 -32.84 28.62
C VAL A 531 5.42 -33.67 29.37
N PRO A 532 4.14 -33.72 28.95
CA PRO A 532 3.15 -34.54 29.63
C PRO A 532 3.48 -36.04 29.64
N LEU A 533 3.90 -36.62 28.51
CA LEU A 533 4.26 -38.05 28.46
C LEU A 533 5.47 -38.37 29.34
N LEU A 534 6.48 -37.49 29.38
CA LEU A 534 7.63 -37.67 30.26
C LEU A 534 7.22 -37.62 31.73
N LEU A 535 6.37 -36.67 32.12
CA LEU A 535 5.84 -36.56 33.48
C LEU A 535 5.01 -37.78 33.87
N VAL A 536 4.12 -38.24 32.99
CA VAL A 536 3.31 -39.45 33.20
C VAL A 536 4.19 -40.70 33.28
N GLY A 537 5.15 -40.86 32.37
CA GLY A 537 6.10 -41.97 32.41
C GLY A 537 6.93 -42.00 33.70
N ARG A 538 7.38 -40.83 34.17
CA ARG A 538 8.07 -40.69 35.45
C ARG A 538 7.16 -41.02 36.63
N LEU A 539 5.91 -40.57 36.61
CA LEU A 539 4.91 -40.86 37.64
C LEU A 539 4.71 -42.36 37.83
N TYR A 540 4.52 -43.11 36.73
CA TYR A 540 4.34 -44.55 36.79
C TYR A 540 5.64 -45.33 37.07
N ARG A 541 6.80 -44.81 36.64
CA ARG A 541 8.11 -45.42 36.96
C ARG A 541 8.50 -45.26 38.44
N GLN A 542 8.24 -44.10 39.03
CA GLN A 542 8.46 -43.86 40.46
C GLN A 542 7.46 -44.62 41.32
N GLY A 543 6.37 -45.07 40.70
CA GLY A 543 5.30 -45.76 41.36
C GLY A 543 4.39 -44.78 42.10
N ARG A 544 3.10 -44.87 41.83
CA ARG A 544 2.08 -44.10 42.55
C ARG A 544 1.73 -44.82 43.86
N TYR A 545 2.73 -44.97 44.74
CA TYR A 545 2.64 -45.76 45.97
C TYR A 545 2.83 -44.89 47.20
N HIS A 546 1.81 -44.86 48.05
CA HIS A 546 1.96 -44.50 49.46
C HIS A 546 0.83 -45.18 50.24
N ASP A 547 1.13 -45.77 51.38
CA ASP A 547 0.15 -46.52 52.19
C ASP A 547 -0.87 -45.63 52.91
N MET A 548 -0.84 -44.32 52.64
CA MET A 548 -1.75 -43.31 53.19
C MET A 548 -2.56 -42.59 52.08
N LEU A 549 -2.80 -43.26 50.94
CA LEU A 549 -3.57 -42.75 49.80
C LEU A 549 -5.09 -42.95 49.96
N ASP A 550 -5.60 -42.92 51.18
CA ASP A 550 -7.02 -43.15 51.44
C ASP A 550 -7.83 -41.86 51.33
N VAL A 551 -7.14 -40.72 51.25
CA VAL A 551 -7.72 -39.39 51.34
C VAL A 551 -7.15 -38.44 50.27
N THR A 552 -8.03 -37.66 49.62
CA THR A 552 -7.67 -36.60 48.64
C THR A 552 -8.08 -35.23 49.17
N TYR A 553 -7.53 -34.17 48.57
CA TYR A 553 -8.06 -32.82 48.79
C TYR A 553 -9.51 -32.74 48.24
N PHE A 554 -10.40 -32.02 48.95
CA PHE A 554 -11.81 -31.64 48.65
C PHE A 554 -12.53 -32.15 47.37
N VAL A 555 -13.72 -32.76 47.51
CA VAL A 555 -15.04 -32.25 46.99
C VAL A 555 -16.18 -33.02 47.69
N GLU A 556 -17.08 -32.28 48.33
CA GLU A 556 -18.27 -32.78 49.05
C GLU A 556 -19.43 -33.17 48.11
N ASP A 557 -19.43 -32.68 46.86
CA ASP A 557 -20.54 -32.88 45.94
C ASP A 557 -20.09 -33.46 44.57
N GLY A 558 -19.93 -34.78 44.53
CA GLY A 558 -19.79 -35.58 43.30
C GLY A 558 -21.09 -35.70 42.50
N GLY A 559 -21.82 -34.59 42.32
CA GLY A 559 -23.03 -34.53 41.50
C GLY A 559 -22.72 -34.56 40.00
N MET A 560 -23.63 -35.12 39.20
CA MET A 560 -23.48 -35.19 37.74
C MET A 560 -23.43 -33.79 37.12
N ARG A 561 -22.34 -33.42 36.42
CA ARG A 561 -22.34 -32.22 35.56
C ARG A 561 -23.31 -32.44 34.40
N GLN A 562 -24.36 -31.63 34.34
CA GLN A 562 -25.20 -31.47 33.15
C GLN A 562 -24.54 -30.44 32.22
N LEU A 563 -24.67 -30.61 30.91
CA LEU A 563 -24.25 -29.61 29.93
C LEU A 563 -25.09 -28.34 30.16
N ARG A 564 -24.53 -27.35 30.86
CA ARG A 564 -25.15 -26.06 31.13
C ARG A 564 -24.19 -24.97 30.67
N LEU A 565 -24.56 -24.22 29.63
CA LEU A 565 -23.91 -22.97 29.25
C LEU A 565 -24.23 -21.91 30.33
N LEU A 566 -23.49 -21.95 31.43
CA LEU A 566 -23.73 -21.10 32.61
C LEU A 566 -22.93 -19.80 32.48
N ILE A 567 -23.63 -18.68 32.24
CA ILE A 567 -23.06 -17.32 32.16
C ILE A 567 -22.63 -16.77 33.53
N GLY A 568 -22.95 -17.45 34.63
CA GLY A 568 -22.43 -17.08 35.94
C GLY A 568 -22.96 -17.96 37.05
N ARG A 569 -22.06 -18.54 37.84
CA ARG A 569 -22.34 -18.95 39.22
C ARG A 569 -21.35 -18.20 40.09
N LEU A 570 -21.85 -17.44 41.06
CA LEU A 570 -21.03 -16.97 42.18
C LEU A 570 -20.34 -18.17 42.83
N PRO A 571 -19.06 -18.04 43.26
CA PRO A 571 -18.39 -19.11 43.96
C PRO A 571 -19.21 -19.44 45.22
N VAL A 572 -19.65 -20.69 45.35
CA VAL A 572 -20.13 -21.19 46.63
C VAL A 572 -18.92 -21.17 47.55
N MET A 573 -18.81 -20.15 48.40
CA MET A 573 -17.83 -20.17 49.48
C MET A 573 -18.19 -21.35 50.39
N PRO A 574 -17.21 -22.20 50.77
CA PRO A 574 -17.45 -23.15 51.85
C PRO A 574 -17.76 -22.35 53.12
N ARG A 575 -18.79 -22.78 53.85
CA ARG A 575 -19.12 -22.22 55.16
C ARG A 575 -17.94 -22.50 56.11
N PHE A 576 -17.23 -21.44 56.47
CA PHE A 576 -16.20 -21.32 57.53
C PHE A 576 -14.71 -21.50 57.19
N GLY A 577 -13.92 -20.67 57.91
CA GLY A 577 -12.56 -20.24 57.62
C GLY A 577 -11.44 -21.16 58.12
N PHE A 578 -10.23 -20.86 57.66
CA PHE A 578 -9.00 -21.67 57.74
C PHE A 578 -8.89 -22.81 56.71
N PHE A 579 -8.51 -22.42 55.50
CA PHE A 579 -8.01 -23.27 54.41
C PHE A 579 -6.64 -23.91 54.74
N ARG A 580 -6.57 -24.79 55.74
CA ARG A 580 -5.44 -25.73 55.88
C ARG A 580 -5.96 -27.10 56.28
N ASP A 581 -5.80 -28.03 55.34
CA ASP A 581 -5.77 -29.48 55.52
C ASP A 581 -7.07 -30.16 55.99
N ARG A 582 -8.02 -30.35 55.05
CA ARG A 582 -9.04 -31.39 55.17
C ARG A 582 -8.91 -32.37 54.01
N TYR A 583 -8.29 -33.50 54.31
CA TYR A 583 -8.30 -34.66 53.43
C TYR A 583 -9.66 -35.38 53.58
N MET A 584 -10.32 -35.69 52.47
CA MET A 584 -11.57 -36.47 52.45
C MET A 584 -11.30 -37.87 51.89
N PRO A 585 -12.00 -38.92 52.35
CA PRO A 585 -11.89 -40.24 51.76
C PRO A 585 -12.09 -40.19 50.24
N ILE A 586 -11.26 -40.87 49.48
CA ILE A 586 -11.47 -40.99 48.03
C ILE A 586 -12.87 -41.58 47.82
N LEU A 587 -13.71 -40.93 47.01
CA LEU A 587 -15.06 -41.40 46.72
C LEU A 587 -15.01 -42.57 45.73
N TRP A 588 -14.51 -43.73 46.20
CA TRP A 588 -14.28 -44.95 45.41
C TRP A 588 -15.53 -45.41 44.66
N ASP A 589 -16.72 -45.15 45.21
CA ASP A 589 -18.00 -45.63 44.68
C ASP A 589 -18.79 -44.60 43.85
N ARG A 590 -18.34 -43.34 43.77
CA ARG A 590 -19.03 -42.31 42.97
C ARG A 590 -18.57 -42.33 41.52
N ARG A 591 -19.53 -42.46 40.61
CA ARG A 591 -19.29 -42.50 39.16
C ARG A 591 -19.35 -41.09 38.58
N TRP A 592 -18.36 -40.76 37.76
CA TRP A 592 -18.24 -39.46 37.12
C TRP A 592 -18.56 -39.62 35.63
N ASN A 593 -19.38 -38.73 35.08
CA ASN A 593 -19.63 -38.67 33.64
C ASN A 593 -18.35 -38.24 32.90
N TRP A 594 -18.16 -38.69 31.66
CA TRP A 594 -17.04 -38.30 30.78
C TRP A 594 -16.93 -36.77 30.63
N LEU A 595 -18.08 -36.06 30.63
CA LEU A 595 -18.15 -34.60 30.57
C LEU A 595 -17.42 -33.91 31.73
N ASN A 596 -17.17 -34.61 32.84
CA ASN A 596 -16.42 -34.05 33.96
C ASN A 596 -14.95 -33.79 33.62
N TYR A 597 -14.38 -34.50 32.66
CA TYR A 597 -12.97 -34.39 32.27
C TYR A 597 -12.73 -33.37 31.14
N TYR A 598 -13.79 -32.83 30.54
CA TYR A 598 -13.70 -31.71 29.60
C TYR A 598 -14.08 -30.42 30.31
N ASP A 599 -13.20 -29.43 30.29
CA ASP A 599 -13.45 -28.14 30.92
C ASP A 599 -14.03 -27.13 29.92
N PHE A 600 -15.32 -27.25 29.63
CA PHE A 600 -16.03 -26.36 28.70
C PHE A 600 -16.55 -25.06 29.35
N SER A 601 -16.17 -24.74 30.60
CA SER A 601 -16.75 -23.58 31.31
C SER A 601 -15.89 -22.31 31.24
N PHE A 602 -16.51 -21.19 30.89
CA PHE A 602 -15.85 -19.86 30.84
C PHE A 602 -15.34 -19.40 32.22
N ASN A 603 -16.00 -19.84 33.30
CA ASN A 603 -15.69 -19.50 34.69
C ASN A 603 -14.46 -20.27 35.25
N ASN A 604 -14.06 -21.38 34.62
CA ASN A 604 -12.81 -22.07 34.97
C ASN A 604 -11.61 -21.55 34.17
N LEU A 605 -11.86 -20.86 33.05
CA LEU A 605 -10.86 -20.25 32.18
C LEU A 605 -10.09 -19.09 32.87
N LEU A 606 -10.68 -18.44 33.88
CA LEU A 606 -10.16 -17.21 34.53
C LEU A 606 -9.87 -17.34 36.04
N LYS A 607 -10.12 -18.50 36.67
CA LYS A 607 -9.90 -18.67 38.13
C LYS A 607 -8.43 -18.85 38.46
N PHE A 608 -7.78 -17.87 39.10
CA PHE A 608 -6.44 -18.08 39.66
C PHE A 608 -6.48 -19.04 40.86
N GLY A 609 -6.32 -20.34 40.60
CA GLY A 609 -6.25 -21.41 41.61
C GLY A 609 -6.64 -22.79 41.06
N PHE A 610 -5.94 -23.84 41.50
CA PHE A 610 -6.13 -25.24 41.08
C PHE A 610 -7.60 -25.69 41.09
N ASN A 611 -8.19 -25.78 39.90
CA ASN A 611 -9.62 -26.04 39.78
C ASN A 611 -9.98 -27.52 39.68
N ASP A 612 -8.99 -28.40 39.46
CA ASP A 612 -9.22 -29.83 39.45
C ASP A 612 -8.67 -30.47 40.73
N ILE A 613 -9.55 -30.50 41.72
CA ILE A 613 -9.26 -31.02 43.06
C ILE A 613 -9.06 -32.56 43.04
N ARG A 614 -9.28 -33.19 41.88
CA ARG A 614 -9.39 -34.64 41.69
C ARG A 614 -8.06 -35.39 41.72
N LEU A 615 -6.91 -34.76 41.52
CA LEU A 615 -5.60 -35.45 41.40
C LEU A 615 -4.62 -35.13 42.54
N ARG A 616 -5.13 -34.62 43.67
CA ARG A 616 -4.30 -34.26 44.83
C ARG A 616 -4.11 -35.47 45.75
N ASP A 617 -3.02 -36.19 45.48
CA ASP A 617 -2.50 -37.24 46.34
C ASP A 617 -1.62 -36.59 47.43
N LEU A 618 -1.92 -36.85 48.72
CA LEU A 618 -1.17 -36.31 49.88
C LEU A 618 0.35 -36.57 49.79
N HIS A 619 0.75 -37.68 49.16
CA HIS A 619 2.13 -38.15 49.13
C HIS A 619 2.78 -38.19 47.73
N VAL A 620 2.09 -37.74 46.68
CA VAL A 620 2.69 -37.56 45.33
C VAL A 620 2.34 -36.17 44.73
N PRO A 621 2.64 -35.06 45.43
CA PRO A 621 2.16 -33.76 44.99
C PRO A 621 2.93 -33.20 43.78
N GLY A 622 4.22 -33.48 43.62
CA GLY A 622 5.08 -32.75 42.66
C GLY A 622 4.68 -32.93 41.18
N ILE A 623 4.68 -34.17 40.68
CA ILE A 623 4.56 -34.44 39.23
C ILE A 623 3.16 -34.10 38.68
N LEU A 624 2.11 -34.48 39.41
CA LEU A 624 0.72 -34.17 39.03
C LEU A 624 0.46 -32.66 39.08
N THR A 625 1.01 -31.97 40.08
CA THR A 625 0.97 -30.51 40.17
C THR A 625 1.70 -29.87 38.99
N THR A 626 2.90 -30.34 38.64
CA THR A 626 3.65 -29.85 37.48
C THR A 626 2.89 -30.06 36.17
N LEU A 627 2.24 -31.21 36.00
CA LEU A 627 1.43 -31.50 34.81
C LEU A 627 0.22 -30.56 34.70
N ALA A 628 -0.45 -30.28 35.81
CA ALA A 628 -1.54 -29.31 35.87
C ALA A 628 -1.05 -27.90 35.56
N TRP A 629 0.07 -27.46 36.14
CA TRP A 629 0.68 -26.16 35.82
C TRP A 629 1.07 -26.05 34.34
N TYR A 630 1.56 -27.13 33.74
CA TYR A 630 1.88 -27.15 32.31
C TYR A 630 0.64 -26.93 31.43
N GLN A 631 -0.45 -27.67 31.69
CA GLN A 631 -1.74 -27.44 31.03
C GLN A 631 -2.21 -25.98 31.21
N TRP A 632 -2.07 -25.43 32.42
CA TRP A 632 -2.48 -24.06 32.74
C TRP A 632 -1.68 -23.01 31.97
N SER A 633 -0.35 -23.13 31.93
CA SER A 633 0.50 -22.22 31.15
C SER A 633 0.12 -22.24 29.67
N LEU A 634 -0.19 -23.41 29.10
CA LEU A 634 -0.72 -23.52 27.74
C LEU A 634 -2.12 -22.93 27.60
N GLY A 635 -2.97 -23.08 28.62
CA GLY A 635 -4.29 -22.45 28.68
C GLY A 635 -4.21 -20.93 28.66
N ILE A 636 -3.29 -20.33 29.44
CA ILE A 636 -3.05 -18.88 29.44
C ILE A 636 -2.56 -18.41 28.06
N LEU A 637 -1.61 -19.14 27.47
CA LEU A 637 -1.13 -18.84 26.12
C LEU A 637 -2.25 -18.95 25.08
N TYR A 638 -3.09 -19.97 25.17
CA TYR A 638 -4.26 -20.15 24.33
C TYR A 638 -5.28 -19.03 24.47
N ILE A 639 -5.58 -18.59 25.70
CA ILE A 639 -6.47 -17.46 25.96
C ILE A 639 -5.88 -16.17 25.41
N ALA A 640 -4.58 -15.93 25.62
CA ALA A 640 -3.91 -14.77 25.06
C ALA A 640 -3.99 -14.76 23.53
N LEU A 641 -3.74 -15.92 22.89
CA LEU A 641 -3.85 -16.07 21.44
C LEU A 641 -5.29 -15.89 20.94
N LEU A 642 -6.27 -16.45 21.66
CA LEU A 642 -7.69 -16.36 21.36
C LEU A 642 -8.22 -14.93 21.52
N LEU A 643 -7.84 -14.23 22.60
CA LEU A 643 -8.18 -12.83 22.81
C LEU A 643 -7.51 -11.94 21.78
N TRP A 644 -6.24 -12.21 21.45
CA TRP A 644 -5.53 -11.49 20.40
C TRP A 644 -6.20 -11.70 19.03
N THR A 645 -6.61 -12.92 18.70
CA THR A 645 -7.36 -13.21 17.47
C THR A 645 -8.76 -12.58 17.50
N LEU A 646 -9.49 -12.65 18.62
CA LEU A 646 -10.82 -12.01 18.76
C LEU A 646 -10.75 -10.49 18.69
N SER A 647 -9.71 -9.88 19.27
CA SER A 647 -9.45 -8.44 19.19
C SER A 647 -9.19 -7.98 17.75
N ARG A 648 -8.74 -8.89 16.89
CA ARG A 648 -8.51 -8.66 15.47
C ARG A 648 -9.74 -8.98 14.63
N THR A 649 -10.57 -9.95 15.00
CA THR A 649 -11.71 -10.39 14.18
C THR A 649 -13.04 -9.73 14.51
N ILE A 650 -13.24 -9.21 15.73
CA ILE A 650 -14.51 -8.57 16.15
C ILE A 650 -14.35 -7.04 16.22
N PRO A 651 -15.06 -6.27 15.36
CA PRO A 651 -15.10 -4.81 15.47
C PRO A 651 -15.61 -4.39 16.85
N GLY A 652 -14.90 -3.47 17.53
CA GLY A 652 -15.32 -2.90 18.82
C GLY A 652 -14.80 -3.62 20.08
N LEU A 653 -14.33 -4.88 20.02
CA LEU A 653 -13.77 -5.56 21.22
C LEU A 653 -12.46 -4.89 21.69
N ASN A 654 -11.72 -4.25 20.80
CA ASN A 654 -10.50 -3.49 21.10
C ASN A 654 -10.73 -2.34 22.08
N LEU A 655 -11.90 -1.67 22.04
CA LEU A 655 -12.21 -0.56 22.95
C LEU A 655 -12.29 -0.98 24.41
N LEU A 656 -12.62 -2.25 24.69
CA LEU A 656 -12.71 -2.80 26.05
C LEU A 656 -11.35 -3.29 26.58
N ILE A 657 -10.44 -3.69 25.69
CA ILE A 657 -9.13 -4.25 26.07
C ILE A 657 -8.05 -3.14 26.18
N TYR A 658 -8.21 -2.04 25.44
CA TYR A 658 -7.27 -0.91 25.41
C TYR A 658 -7.68 0.30 26.26
N LEU A 659 -8.73 0.20 27.09
CA LEU A 659 -9.01 1.21 28.13
C LEU A 659 -7.87 1.21 29.16
N LYS A 660 -6.89 2.08 28.93
CA LYS A 660 -5.92 2.54 29.91
C LYS A 660 -5.79 4.05 29.81
#